data_AF-A0A2S4VCY3-F1
#
_entry.id   AF-A0A2S4VCY3-F1
#
_cell.length_a   1.000
_cell.length_b   1.000
_cell.length_c   1.000
_cell.angle_alpha   90.00
_cell.angle_beta   90.00
_cell.angle_gamma   90.00
#
_symmetry.space_group_name_H-M   'P 1'
#
loop_
_entity.id
_entity.type
_entity.pdbx_description
1 polymer ?
#
loop_
_entity_poly.entity_id
_entity_poly.type
_entity_poly.pdbx_seq_one_letter_code
_entity_poly.pdbx_strand_id
1 'polypeptide(L)'
;MPRHVNIEVDDACFEEVGTRDEQLFVCKPCSSRPLKNKLVHSRRPLHQANVLSWHRKCEQERLTDFSRAGQNIELPSGPSITEGADQEEDMCQVVEEIFLDRTFRMEEGDNTYMQIETDMNENELPPIEEFDFPAPAEDYWDSDDERELDWIDTLPEDEEDNQPLEKEKKAEKEEDKKGVNSPWHPFRNKNYLAGSLIVGFLHKILSRAFYNHIRIVLITLFKLNLPGYEALRRQRKKIRAVVNYPVIQKNSSTGKACFSLSAKNIVAHELSNPLVNPHLDFFPIDAKGKNVFKLSQSKRWLQDLSRTQRVQMCTSNNKHYYIFEPVKQKASAEILVPIFFYKSADDVLFSKCIKPTISSNAGNENLVIQIPSDIRFHDPNLLALPVDSFDLIYSEIETKNAKTLSNLCGDFMEEFDGAQVEKITLPNPQMSTEGFDAYDVRLEEEVLVMTPVLAFLADSPMHAEITNTPVPSSSLNPCRSCKLSAPSLAEKVTMKYLQEFLQMSSHGTQCLNEHRHWPDMIRDSKKIWEFIKKKKSEKATDKLSIVYGVRDQLNRQFASEIYESKKLRKKLKKKNQPIPEHLQAAIPQHIADMDRNDPESLLSPYLKLEGVMISLILLEIFMLNPKLILIMMMPGFDGSRHTPVEILHVFLLGVVKYLFRDFMNHLKPEEKDELVGFWRSFNTESLNIPSVKPMGLVKYASSLVGKDFKVIIQAAPFLFFQFMDAPKRNIWIALCHLAPLVFQTHIEDMNEYLIDLKNRIDIFLYHVIQSSAQWINKPKFHMLLHLPESIRLYGPASLFATEKFESYNGILRNASIHSNRQSPGQDIAITFSSYHSFRQIFSGSMFYDMMKKNLTKVSSQVTDVFTRITQIQNVFGYNHSISHPTQTYPSIKKDSVSKFDKLTVPENLKNHYCGYDIHQVSELHLNAKEVLKIKYFILFDLPSTQEPINPTVGRVNSIWCVKKPSGPSRYIIHASILKKMEGVNDWYQMAEFTVTEHSLFVNAEEVESCLNLQHNCHDGGCKLTKTRAMRIERNDSDVKALEITHKDDVNFILNSCSLHAIDPHRRTSGLVFRRVEPLQWLDALHEGFNNWKANKKKGKTVIPSVPSISCVDPSFLI
;
A
#
# COMPACT_ATOMS: atom_id res chain seq x y z
N MET A 1 -15.32 36.29 15.79
CA MET A 1 -15.41 37.12 17.02
C MET A 1 -16.74 36.89 17.72
N PRO A 2 -16.87 37.08 19.06
CA PRO A 2 -15.90 37.66 20.04
C PRO A 2 -15.54 36.64 21.17
N ARG A 3 -14.56 36.80 22.10
CA ARG A 3 -13.97 37.93 22.85
C ARG A 3 -12.52 37.59 23.31
N HIS A 4 -11.73 38.65 23.52
CA HIS A 4 -10.42 38.71 24.18
C HIS A 4 -10.22 37.73 25.35
N VAL A 5 -9.11 36.97 25.32
CA VAL A 5 -8.56 36.33 26.53
C VAL A 5 -7.92 37.44 27.36
N ASN A 6 -8.53 37.76 28.51
CA ASN A 6 -7.86 38.52 29.56
C ASN A 6 -6.76 37.62 30.14
N ILE A 7 -5.50 37.92 29.81
CA ILE A 7 -4.36 37.37 30.55
C ILE A 7 -4.40 38.07 31.92
N GLU A 8 -4.78 37.33 32.97
CA GLU A 8 -4.64 37.79 34.35
C GLU A 8 -3.16 38.06 34.63
N VAL A 9 -2.86 39.24 35.15
CA VAL A 9 -1.49 39.63 35.52
C VAL A 9 -1.19 39.01 36.88
N ASP A 10 -0.20 38.14 36.97
CA ASP A 10 0.30 37.67 38.26
C ASP A 10 1.04 38.81 38.97
N ASP A 11 0.36 39.44 39.92
CA ASP A 11 0.90 40.55 40.69
C ASP A 11 2.10 40.14 41.56
N ALA A 12 2.30 38.85 41.85
CA ALA A 12 3.48 38.39 42.59
C ALA A 12 4.79 38.60 41.82
N CYS A 13 4.73 38.68 40.49
CA CYS A 13 5.88 38.93 39.63
C CYS A 13 6.33 40.40 39.63
N PHE A 14 5.51 41.33 40.15
CA PHE A 14 5.78 42.76 40.10
C PHE A 14 5.91 43.37 41.50
N GLU A 15 6.86 44.28 41.66
CA GLU A 15 7.06 45.05 42.89
C GLU A 15 6.82 46.53 42.59
N GLU A 16 6.05 47.22 43.42
CA GLU A 16 5.77 48.64 43.25
C GLU A 16 6.88 49.47 43.92
N VAL A 17 7.52 50.37 43.15
CA VAL A 17 8.74 51.09 43.56
C VAL A 17 8.60 52.62 43.38
N GLY A 18 7.36 53.13 43.34
CA GLY A 18 7.04 54.56 43.09
C GLY A 18 6.60 55.35 44.32
N THR A 19 6.65 56.70 44.22
CA THR A 19 6.00 57.61 45.18
C THR A 19 4.54 57.88 44.76
N ARG A 20 3.71 58.40 45.68
CA ARG A 20 2.23 58.50 45.53
C ARG A 20 1.72 59.15 44.22
N ASP A 21 2.56 59.88 43.50
CA ASP A 21 2.18 60.60 42.27
C ASP A 21 2.65 59.92 40.95
N GLU A 22 3.51 58.89 40.99
CA GLU A 22 3.84 58.04 39.83
C GLU A 22 4.08 56.58 40.25
N GLN A 23 3.08 55.71 40.05
CA GLN A 23 3.23 54.27 40.29
C GLN A 23 4.13 53.62 39.23
N LEU A 24 5.29 53.15 39.66
CA LEU A 24 6.25 52.39 38.87
C LEU A 24 6.35 50.98 39.42
N PHE A 25 6.48 50.00 38.53
CA PHE A 25 6.63 48.59 38.88
C PHE A 25 8.01 48.08 38.48
N VAL A 26 8.52 47.04 39.12
CA VAL A 26 9.70 46.30 38.70
C VAL A 26 9.33 44.84 38.57
N CYS A 27 9.67 44.23 37.44
CA CYS A 27 9.37 42.84 37.15
C CYS A 27 10.50 41.94 37.68
N LYS A 28 10.21 41.12 38.69
CA LYS A 28 11.18 40.22 39.33
C LYS A 28 11.71 39.13 38.39
N PRO A 29 10.89 38.46 37.54
CA PRO A 29 11.39 37.47 36.58
C PRO A 29 12.32 38.03 35.50
N CYS A 30 12.13 39.29 35.10
CA CYS A 30 12.82 39.88 33.94
C CYS A 30 13.92 40.89 34.31
N SER A 31 14.20 41.08 35.61
CA SER A 31 15.23 41.98 36.14
C SER A 31 15.34 43.32 35.40
N SER A 32 14.19 43.95 35.12
CA SER A 32 14.08 45.10 34.22
C SER A 32 13.99 46.43 34.97
N ARG A 33 14.33 47.53 34.28
CA ARG A 33 14.15 48.91 34.77
C ARG A 33 12.67 49.18 35.16
N PRO A 34 12.41 50.18 36.03
CA PRO A 34 11.05 50.51 36.45
C PRO A 34 10.11 50.76 35.26
N LEU A 35 8.92 50.16 35.29
CA LEU A 35 7.93 50.17 34.21
C LEU A 35 6.60 50.76 34.68
N LYS A 36 6.01 51.63 33.85
CA LYS A 36 4.74 52.33 34.15
C LYS A 36 3.50 51.46 33.99
N ASN A 37 3.59 50.34 33.27
CA ASN A 37 2.43 49.48 32.99
C ASN A 37 2.78 47.99 33.00
N LYS A 38 2.40 47.30 34.09
CA LYS A 38 2.60 45.85 34.29
C LYS A 38 1.86 44.98 33.26
N LEU A 39 0.70 45.45 32.78
CA LEU A 39 -0.17 44.69 31.87
C LEU A 39 0.36 44.62 30.43
N VAL A 40 1.08 45.65 29.99
CA VAL A 40 1.79 45.64 28.70
C VAL A 40 3.04 44.78 28.77
N HIS A 41 3.75 44.82 29.91
CA HIS A 41 4.95 44.02 30.11
C HIS A 41 4.64 42.51 30.20
N SER A 42 3.55 42.13 30.87
CA SER A 42 3.14 40.73 31.04
C SER A 42 2.78 40.01 29.73
N ARG A 43 2.42 40.77 28.69
CA ARG A 43 2.11 40.24 27.35
C ARG A 43 3.36 39.99 26.48
N ARG A 44 4.57 40.36 26.94
CA ARG A 44 5.79 40.14 26.15
C ARG A 44 6.17 38.65 26.17
N PRO A 45 6.50 38.02 25.02
CA PRO A 45 6.88 36.61 24.96
C PRO A 45 8.05 36.26 25.89
N LEU A 46 9.03 37.17 26.00
CA LEU A 46 10.19 37.02 26.88
C LEU A 46 9.80 36.98 28.37
N HIS A 47 8.79 37.76 28.77
CA HIS A 47 8.27 37.74 30.13
C HIS A 47 7.57 36.43 30.44
N GLN A 48 6.69 35.96 29.53
CA GLN A 48 5.98 34.69 29.69
C GLN A 48 6.93 33.50 29.82
N ALA A 49 8.05 33.50 29.08
CA ALA A 49 9.09 32.48 29.22
C ALA A 49 9.82 32.54 30.58
N ASN A 50 10.12 33.75 31.07
CA ASN A 50 10.86 33.97 32.32
C ASN A 50 10.03 33.71 33.60
N VAL A 51 8.70 33.87 33.54
CA VAL A 51 7.81 33.61 34.69
C VAL A 51 7.84 32.13 35.09
N LEU A 52 7.87 31.21 34.11
CA LEU A 52 7.91 29.76 34.37
C LEU A 52 9.21 29.27 35.01
N SER A 53 10.34 29.95 34.77
CA SER A 53 11.61 29.64 35.43
C SER A 53 11.69 30.29 36.82
N TRP A 54 11.13 31.49 36.98
CA TRP A 54 11.08 32.20 38.24
C TRP A 54 10.20 31.50 39.30
N HIS A 55 9.03 30.98 38.94
CA HIS A 55 8.19 30.21 39.87
C HIS A 55 8.88 28.93 40.36
N ARG A 56 9.54 28.19 39.46
CA ARG A 56 10.32 26.99 39.84
C ARG A 56 11.43 27.32 40.82
N LYS A 57 12.09 28.47 40.66
CA LYS A 57 13.14 28.93 41.58
C LYS A 57 12.57 29.32 42.94
N CYS A 58 11.45 30.04 43.00
CA CYS A 58 10.77 30.40 44.25
C CYS A 58 10.25 29.16 45.01
N GLU A 59 9.82 28.13 44.29
CA GLU A 59 9.35 26.87 44.87
C GLU A 59 10.51 26.04 45.45
N GLN A 60 11.66 26.01 44.77
CA GLN A 60 12.90 25.42 45.32
C GLN A 60 13.40 26.16 46.56
N GLU A 61 13.33 27.49 46.58
CA GLU A 61 13.73 28.30 47.75
C GLU A 61 12.80 28.05 48.95
N ARG A 62 11.47 27.87 48.73
CA ARG A 62 10.52 27.45 49.78
C ARG A 62 10.79 26.05 50.32
N LEU A 63 11.22 25.10 49.47
CA LEU A 63 11.58 23.74 49.89
C LEU A 63 12.90 23.71 50.70
N THR A 64 13.83 24.62 50.42
CA THR A 64 15.05 24.77 51.23
C THR A 64 14.79 25.44 52.58
N ASP A 65 13.80 26.33 52.69
CA ASP A 65 13.40 26.94 53.97
C ASP A 65 12.62 25.98 54.88
N PHE A 66 11.88 25.02 54.31
CA PHE A 66 11.25 23.91 55.06
C PHE A 66 12.27 22.92 55.65
N SER A 67 13.49 22.87 55.09
CA SER A 67 14.56 21.97 55.54
C SER A 67 15.38 22.51 56.73
N ARG A 68 15.16 23.77 57.14
CA ARG A 68 15.86 24.43 58.27
C ARG A 68 15.00 24.60 59.53
N ALA A 69 13.70 24.33 59.47
CA ALA A 69 12.77 24.45 60.60
C ALA A 69 12.05 23.11 60.85
N GLY A 70 12.77 22.14 61.43
CA GLY A 70 12.19 20.83 61.71
C GLY A 70 13.11 19.82 62.42
N GLN A 71 14.01 20.28 63.28
CA GLN A 71 14.55 19.42 64.33
C GLN A 71 13.60 19.48 65.53
N ASN A 72 13.02 18.32 65.88
CA ASN A 72 12.51 17.88 67.17
C ASN A 72 11.13 17.20 67.04
N ILE A 73 11.13 15.88 67.28
CA ILE A 73 10.28 15.15 68.25
C ILE A 73 10.08 13.69 67.77
N GLU A 74 10.42 12.78 68.67
CA GLU A 74 10.46 11.33 68.55
C GLU A 74 9.07 10.68 68.52
N LEU A 75 8.96 9.51 67.86
CA LEU A 75 7.84 8.57 67.96
C LEU A 75 8.31 7.25 68.61
N PRO A 76 7.58 6.67 69.59
CA PRO A 76 7.94 5.40 70.21
C PRO A 76 7.28 4.16 69.55
N SER A 77 8.12 3.15 69.32
CA SER A 77 7.94 1.68 69.41
C SER A 77 6.60 1.01 69.03
N GLY A 78 6.68 0.10 68.04
CA GLY A 78 5.68 -0.96 67.81
C GLY A 78 5.89 -2.21 68.67
N PRO A 79 5.10 -3.27 68.43
CA PRO A 79 5.71 -4.59 68.26
C PRO A 79 5.11 -5.44 67.11
N SER A 80 6.05 -6.11 66.42
CA SER A 80 6.05 -7.47 65.85
C SER A 80 4.80 -8.05 65.16
N ILE A 81 4.93 -8.39 63.87
CA ILE A 81 4.50 -9.68 63.33
C ILE A 81 5.62 -10.25 62.43
N THR A 82 5.89 -11.52 62.68
CA THR A 82 6.91 -12.40 62.13
C THR A 82 6.59 -12.95 60.74
N GLU A 83 7.69 -13.26 60.06
CA GLU A 83 7.92 -14.07 58.87
C GLU A 83 6.91 -15.18 58.50
N GLY A 84 6.81 -15.40 57.18
CA GLY A 84 6.25 -16.60 56.56
C GLY A 84 6.15 -16.43 55.04
N ALA A 85 7.25 -16.71 54.34
CA ALA A 85 7.32 -16.80 52.89
C ALA A 85 6.44 -17.93 52.36
N ASP A 86 5.76 -17.70 51.23
CA ASP A 86 5.51 -18.66 50.14
C ASP A 86 4.60 -17.98 49.09
N GLN A 87 5.16 -17.67 47.91
CA GLN A 87 4.54 -17.58 46.57
C GLN A 87 5.40 -16.73 45.63
N GLU A 88 6.56 -17.28 45.24
CA GLU A 88 7.11 -17.04 43.90
C GLU A 88 6.36 -17.96 42.94
N GLU A 89 5.32 -17.46 42.25
CA GLU A 89 4.75 -17.99 40.99
C GLU A 89 3.46 -17.23 40.63
N ASP A 90 3.50 -15.91 40.39
CA ASP A 90 2.34 -15.24 39.74
C ASP A 90 2.65 -13.90 39.03
N MET A 91 3.82 -13.80 38.40
CA MET A 91 4.28 -12.58 37.71
C MET A 91 4.81 -12.86 36.29
N CYS A 92 4.45 -14.00 35.71
CA CYS A 92 4.82 -14.38 34.34
C CYS A 92 3.62 -14.52 33.36
N GLN A 93 2.37 -14.53 33.82
CA GLN A 93 1.20 -14.66 32.91
C GLN A 93 0.61 -13.32 32.42
N VAL A 94 0.99 -12.19 33.03
CA VAL A 94 0.52 -10.85 32.60
C VAL A 94 1.37 -10.26 31.45
N VAL A 95 2.52 -10.86 31.13
CA VAL A 95 3.44 -10.35 30.11
C VAL A 95 3.18 -10.97 28.72
N GLU A 96 2.56 -12.15 28.62
CA GLU A 96 2.30 -12.81 27.32
C GLU A 96 1.05 -12.30 26.59
N GLU A 97 0.03 -11.79 27.29
CA GLU A 97 -1.17 -11.21 26.62
C GLU A 97 -0.94 -9.82 26.01
N ILE A 98 0.18 -9.14 26.33
CA ILE A 98 0.52 -7.82 25.76
C ILE A 98 1.25 -7.95 24.39
N PHE A 99 1.75 -9.14 24.04
CA PHE A 99 2.65 -9.32 22.88
C PHE A 99 2.03 -9.95 21.62
N LEU A 100 0.82 -10.52 21.69
CA LEU A 100 0.18 -11.20 20.54
C LEU A 100 -0.85 -10.37 19.75
N ASP A 101 -1.27 -9.20 20.23
CA ASP A 101 -2.25 -8.33 19.52
C ASP A 101 -1.59 -7.19 18.70
N ARG A 102 -0.25 -7.16 18.60
CA ARG A 102 0.52 -6.05 17.99
C ARG A 102 1.01 -6.27 16.55
N THR A 103 0.76 -7.42 15.93
CA THR A 103 1.15 -7.65 14.53
C THR A 103 0.10 -7.24 13.50
N PHE A 104 -1.12 -6.84 13.90
CA PHE A 104 -2.13 -6.30 12.96
C PHE A 104 -3.01 -5.15 13.46
N ARG A 105 -2.70 -4.51 14.59
CA ARG A 105 -3.39 -3.30 15.05
C ARG A 105 -2.44 -2.11 15.12
N MET A 106 -2.60 -1.18 14.18
CA MET A 106 -2.11 0.19 14.36
C MET A 106 -3.03 0.88 15.37
N GLU A 107 -2.55 1.18 16.58
CA GLU A 107 -3.10 2.31 17.34
C GLU A 107 -2.01 3.13 18.03
N GLU A 108 -2.13 4.45 17.77
CA GLU A 108 -1.89 5.59 18.66
C GLU A 108 -0.47 5.85 19.16
N GLY A 109 0.24 6.68 18.39
CA GLY A 109 1.20 7.63 18.95
C GLY A 109 0.59 9.03 18.92
N ASP A 110 0.75 9.77 20.02
CA ASP A 110 0.28 11.15 20.23
C ASP A 110 0.50 12.06 19.01
N ASN A 111 -0.60 12.45 18.37
CA ASN A 111 -0.65 13.72 17.67
C ASN A 111 -0.98 14.80 18.73
N THR A 112 0.02 15.20 19.52
CA THR A 112 0.00 16.54 20.09
C THR A 112 0.00 17.52 18.92
N TYR A 113 -1.19 18.00 18.56
CA TYR A 113 -1.35 19.21 17.79
C TYR A 113 -0.61 20.33 18.53
N MET A 114 0.50 20.82 17.98
CA MET A 114 0.86 22.20 18.26
C MET A 114 -0.26 23.06 17.67
N GLN A 115 -1.01 23.71 18.56
CA GLN A 115 -1.94 24.77 18.21
C GLN A 115 -1.13 25.87 17.50
N ILE A 116 -1.31 25.99 16.19
CA ILE A 116 -1.00 27.23 15.48
C ILE A 116 -2.30 28.01 15.49
N GLU A 117 -2.40 29.00 16.35
CA GLU A 117 -3.45 30.01 16.30
C GLU A 117 -3.27 30.83 15.02
N THR A 118 -4.11 30.59 14.01
CA THR A 118 -4.25 31.46 12.85
C THR A 118 -5.42 32.41 13.08
N ASP A 119 -5.12 33.57 13.66
CA ASP A 119 -6.00 34.75 13.64
C ASP A 119 -5.38 35.74 12.65
N MET A 120 -5.84 35.75 11.39
CA MET A 120 -5.49 36.80 10.41
C MET A 120 -6.72 37.09 9.54
N ASN A 121 -7.26 38.29 9.72
CA ASN A 121 -8.29 38.93 8.92
C ASN A 121 -7.87 39.03 7.44
N GLU A 122 -8.76 38.64 6.53
CA GLU A 122 -8.69 39.02 5.13
C GLU A 122 -8.94 40.54 5.02
N ASN A 123 -7.87 41.32 4.81
CA ASN A 123 -7.81 42.61 4.11
C ASN A 123 -6.66 43.45 4.67
N GLU A 124 -5.41 43.12 4.31
CA GLU A 124 -4.27 44.05 4.15
C GLU A 124 -3.03 43.21 3.78
N LEU A 125 -2.86 42.93 2.48
CA LEU A 125 -1.62 42.40 1.93
C LEU A 125 -0.73 43.59 1.53
N PRO A 126 0.53 43.70 1.99
CA PRO A 126 1.49 44.60 1.39
C PRO A 126 1.90 44.08 -0.02
N PRO A 127 2.38 44.96 -0.91
CA PRO A 127 2.71 44.59 -2.29
C PRO A 127 3.87 43.60 -2.33
N ILE A 128 3.69 42.54 -3.13
CA ILE A 128 4.76 41.63 -3.56
C ILE A 128 5.67 42.43 -4.50
N GLU A 129 6.79 42.94 -4.02
CA GLU A 129 7.96 43.30 -4.81
C GLU A 129 9.20 43.27 -3.91
N GLU A 130 10.30 42.71 -4.45
CA GLU A 130 11.63 42.52 -3.84
C GLU A 130 11.83 41.31 -2.91
N PHE A 131 11.97 40.14 -3.54
CA PHE A 131 12.86 39.08 -3.03
C PHE A 131 14.12 39.11 -3.90
N ASP A 132 15.27 39.31 -3.26
CA ASP A 132 16.58 39.36 -3.87
C ASP A 132 16.87 38.09 -4.69
N PHE A 133 17.39 38.31 -5.90
CA PHE A 133 17.83 37.24 -6.80
C PHE A 133 18.95 36.43 -6.14
N PRO A 134 18.92 35.08 -6.17
CA PRO A 134 20.11 34.30 -5.86
C PRO A 134 21.17 34.55 -6.94
N ALA A 135 22.41 34.80 -6.50
CA ALA A 135 23.55 35.01 -7.38
C ALA A 135 23.81 33.78 -8.29
N PRO A 136 24.47 33.96 -9.45
CA PRO A 136 24.69 32.89 -10.43
C PRO A 136 25.58 31.77 -9.85
N ALA A 137 25.19 30.53 -10.12
CA ALA A 137 25.94 29.32 -9.79
C ALA A 137 27.08 29.11 -10.79
N GLU A 138 28.16 29.85 -10.65
CA GLU A 138 29.44 29.53 -11.30
C GLU A 138 30.52 29.57 -10.22
N ASP A 139 31.32 28.50 -10.16
CA ASP A 139 32.52 28.29 -9.31
C ASP A 139 32.36 27.78 -7.86
N TYR A 140 31.70 26.63 -7.65
CA TYR A 140 31.81 25.88 -6.38
C TYR A 140 31.87 24.35 -6.54
N TRP A 141 32.67 23.87 -7.51
CA TRP A 141 33.01 22.45 -7.61
C TRP A 141 34.53 22.31 -7.69
N ASP A 142 35.21 22.52 -6.56
CA ASP A 142 36.51 21.89 -6.36
C ASP A 142 36.32 20.63 -5.52
N SER A 143 36.91 19.56 -6.05
CA SER A 143 36.97 18.22 -5.50
C SER A 143 37.62 18.19 -4.12
N ASP A 144 37.17 17.24 -3.30
CA ASP A 144 37.71 16.82 -2.00
C ASP A 144 37.17 17.54 -0.76
N ASP A 145 35.98 17.14 -0.29
CA ASP A 145 35.67 17.18 1.14
C ASP A 145 34.53 16.20 1.52
N GLU A 146 34.88 15.03 2.08
CA GLU A 146 33.97 14.10 2.78
C GLU A 146 33.62 14.62 4.19
N ARG A 147 32.98 15.80 4.31
CA ARG A 147 32.48 16.30 5.61
C ARG A 147 31.01 16.70 5.54
N GLU A 148 30.16 15.77 5.96
CA GLU A 148 28.79 16.06 6.41
C GLU A 148 28.87 16.88 7.72
N LEU A 149 28.63 18.19 7.65
CA LEU A 149 28.57 19.10 8.80
C LEU A 149 27.12 19.40 9.15
N ASP A 150 26.62 18.86 10.26
CA ASP A 150 25.23 18.94 10.72
C ASP A 150 25.03 20.19 11.62
N TRP A 151 23.90 20.89 11.50
CA TRP A 151 23.69 22.21 12.15
C TRP A 151 23.42 22.15 13.67
N ILE A 152 23.62 20.99 14.30
CA ILE A 152 23.65 20.81 15.75
C ILE A 152 25.06 21.06 16.34
N ASP A 153 26.08 21.26 15.50
CA ASP A 153 27.46 21.62 15.92
C ASP A 153 27.61 23.10 16.38
N THR A 154 26.52 23.77 16.78
CA THR A 154 26.58 25.14 17.35
C THR A 154 26.58 25.18 18.88
N LEU A 155 26.65 24.03 19.55
CA LEU A 155 27.27 24.01 20.87
C LEU A 155 28.78 23.89 20.64
N PRO A 156 29.62 24.76 21.22
CA PRO A 156 31.06 24.61 21.11
C PRO A 156 31.42 23.24 21.71
N GLU A 157 31.80 22.30 20.86
CA GLU A 157 32.62 21.17 21.31
C GLU A 157 33.99 21.78 21.61
N ASP A 158 34.37 21.78 22.89
CA ASP A 158 35.68 22.24 23.34
C ASP A 158 36.77 21.54 22.50
N GLU A 159 37.65 22.33 21.86
CA GLU A 159 38.71 21.84 20.95
C GLU A 159 39.74 20.89 21.61
N GLU A 160 39.60 20.59 22.90
CA GLU A 160 40.48 19.67 23.64
C GLU A 160 40.15 18.17 23.44
N ASP A 161 39.02 17.81 22.84
CA ASP A 161 38.53 16.41 22.79
C ASP A 161 38.75 15.65 21.46
N ASN A 162 39.63 16.14 20.57
CA ASN A 162 39.98 15.42 19.33
C ASN A 162 40.96 14.23 19.53
N GLN A 163 41.57 14.08 20.71
CA GLN A 163 42.46 12.95 21.02
C GLN A 163 41.76 11.58 21.25
N PRO A 164 40.58 11.49 21.89
CA PRO A 164 39.87 10.20 22.05
C PRO A 164 39.41 9.57 20.72
N LEU A 165 39.02 10.36 19.71
CA LEU A 165 38.55 9.84 18.42
C LEU A 165 39.63 9.10 17.61
N GLU A 166 40.90 9.53 17.68
CA GLU A 166 42.01 8.83 17.04
C GLU A 166 42.40 7.55 17.77
N LYS A 167 42.36 7.55 19.12
CA LYS A 167 42.59 6.36 19.95
C LYS A 167 41.50 5.32 19.72
N GLU A 168 40.23 5.73 19.66
CA GLU A 168 39.11 4.84 19.29
C GLU A 168 39.29 4.30 17.88
N LYS A 169 39.62 5.12 16.87
CA LYS A 169 39.89 4.64 15.49
C LYS A 169 41.05 3.64 15.41
N LYS A 170 42.10 3.78 16.23
CA LYS A 170 43.23 2.82 16.31
C LYS A 170 42.83 1.51 17.00
N ALA A 171 42.14 1.59 18.14
CA ALA A 171 41.61 0.40 18.83
C ALA A 171 40.58 -0.36 17.96
N GLU A 172 39.73 0.37 17.23
CA GLU A 172 38.77 -0.20 16.29
C GLU A 172 39.46 -0.92 15.12
N LYS A 173 40.57 -0.40 14.60
CA LYS A 173 41.36 -1.06 13.53
C LYS A 173 42.02 -2.35 14.01
N GLU A 174 42.41 -2.44 15.28
CA GLU A 174 42.95 -3.68 15.87
C GLU A 174 41.84 -4.72 16.16
N GLU A 175 40.67 -4.29 16.64
CA GLU A 175 39.51 -5.18 16.81
C GLU A 175 38.90 -5.64 15.47
N ASP A 176 38.94 -4.81 14.43
CA ASP A 176 38.51 -5.18 13.08
C ASP A 176 39.30 -6.38 12.52
N LYS A 177 40.60 -6.48 12.81
CA LYS A 177 41.42 -7.64 12.45
C LYS A 177 41.02 -8.90 13.21
N LYS A 178 40.46 -8.77 14.42
CA LYS A 178 39.93 -9.89 15.23
C LYS A 178 38.50 -10.27 14.83
N GLY A 179 37.72 -9.35 14.25
CA GLY A 179 36.30 -9.52 13.94
C GLY A 179 35.97 -10.49 12.80
N VAL A 180 36.93 -10.82 11.92
CA VAL A 180 36.71 -11.76 10.78
C VAL A 180 36.42 -13.18 11.27
N ASN A 181 36.94 -13.57 12.44
CA ASN A 181 36.68 -14.85 13.12
C ASN A 181 35.76 -14.70 14.35
N SER A 182 35.05 -13.58 14.47
CA SER A 182 34.12 -13.38 15.59
C SER A 182 32.97 -14.38 15.50
N PRO A 183 32.54 -14.98 16.62
CA PRO A 183 31.35 -15.81 16.63
C PRO A 183 30.07 -15.00 16.35
N TRP A 184 30.15 -13.67 16.26
CA TRP A 184 29.06 -12.77 15.89
C TRP A 184 29.17 -12.21 14.46
N HIS A 185 30.04 -12.77 13.60
CA HIS A 185 30.21 -12.32 12.21
C HIS A 185 28.86 -12.24 11.46
N PRO A 186 28.54 -11.13 10.75
CA PRO A 186 29.42 -10.03 10.34
C PRO A 186 29.57 -8.88 11.35
N PHE A 187 28.98 -8.98 12.55
CA PHE A 187 29.20 -8.03 13.63
C PHE A 187 30.52 -8.32 14.34
N ARG A 188 31.15 -7.26 14.85
CA ARG A 188 32.41 -7.39 15.62
C ARG A 188 32.20 -8.22 16.89
N ASN A 189 31.12 -7.94 17.62
CA ASN A 189 30.73 -8.62 18.85
C ASN A 189 29.23 -8.43 19.13
N LYS A 190 28.74 -9.04 20.22
CA LYS A 190 27.35 -8.96 20.68
C LYS A 190 26.85 -7.53 20.93
N ASN A 191 27.70 -6.62 21.42
CA ASN A 191 27.31 -5.24 21.73
C ASN A 191 27.07 -4.42 20.45
N TYR A 192 27.81 -4.68 19.38
CA TYR A 192 27.55 -4.07 18.06
C TYR A 192 26.24 -4.55 17.45
N LEU A 193 25.89 -5.83 17.63
CA LEU A 193 24.58 -6.35 17.24
C LEU A 193 23.47 -5.67 18.06
N ALA A 194 23.60 -5.64 19.40
CA ALA A 194 22.62 -5.03 20.29
C ALA A 194 22.42 -3.53 19.99
N GLY A 195 23.50 -2.76 19.85
CA GLY A 195 23.43 -1.35 19.48
C GLY A 195 22.77 -1.13 18.12
N SER A 196 23.06 -2.00 17.14
CA SER A 196 22.43 -1.92 15.82
C SER A 196 20.93 -2.20 15.85
N LEU A 197 20.47 -3.12 16.73
CA LEU A 197 19.05 -3.41 16.94
C LEU A 197 18.33 -2.29 17.70
N ILE A 198 18.98 -1.64 18.67
CA ILE A 198 18.41 -0.53 19.45
C ILE A 198 18.22 0.73 18.59
N VAL A 199 19.21 1.08 17.76
CA VAL A 199 19.04 2.16 16.76
C VAL A 199 17.87 1.83 15.83
N GLY A 200 17.67 0.54 15.57
CA GLY A 200 16.55 0.02 14.80
C GLY A 200 16.59 0.40 13.33
N PHE A 201 15.49 0.11 12.64
CA PHE A 201 15.33 0.22 11.19
C PHE A 201 13.89 0.60 10.83
N LEU A 202 13.72 1.29 9.69
CA LEU A 202 12.46 1.63 9.02
C LEU A 202 11.31 2.06 9.98
N HIS A 203 10.57 1.10 10.51
CA HIS A 203 9.41 1.30 11.39
C HIS A 203 9.77 1.76 12.81
N LYS A 204 10.99 1.48 13.27
CA LYS A 204 11.46 1.83 14.62
C LYS A 204 12.87 2.38 14.50
N ILE A 205 13.00 3.62 14.01
CA ILE A 205 14.27 4.34 13.97
C ILE A 205 14.37 5.22 15.20
N LEU A 206 15.48 5.13 15.89
CA LEU A 206 15.74 5.88 17.11
C LEU A 206 16.70 7.03 16.82
N SER A 207 16.44 8.22 17.37
CA SER A 207 17.31 9.38 17.14
C SER A 207 18.68 9.20 17.80
N ARG A 208 19.74 9.81 17.24
CA ARG A 208 21.10 9.80 17.83
C ARG A 208 21.09 10.23 19.30
N ALA A 209 20.36 11.30 19.62
CA ALA A 209 20.23 11.81 20.98
C ALA A 209 19.59 10.80 21.93
N PHE A 210 18.50 10.16 21.51
CA PHE A 210 17.82 9.16 22.34
C PHE A 210 18.66 7.89 22.50
N TYR A 211 19.42 7.49 21.47
CA TYR A 211 20.33 6.35 21.54
C TYR A 211 21.45 6.62 22.54
N ASN A 212 22.04 7.82 22.49
CA ASN A 212 23.07 8.23 23.44
C ASN A 212 22.53 8.25 24.88
N HIS A 213 21.29 8.71 25.08
CA HIS A 213 20.65 8.66 26.40
C HIS A 213 20.51 7.21 26.91
N ILE A 214 19.96 6.31 26.10
CA ILE A 214 19.85 4.87 26.44
C ILE A 214 21.24 4.28 26.73
N ARG A 215 22.22 4.59 25.89
CA ARG A 215 23.61 4.13 26.05
C ARG A 215 24.20 4.58 27.39
N ILE A 216 24.03 5.84 27.79
CA ILE A 216 24.51 6.36 29.08
C ILE A 216 23.84 5.60 30.23
N VAL A 217 22.51 5.45 30.21
CA VAL A 217 21.77 4.72 31.23
C VAL A 217 22.27 3.27 31.36
N LEU A 218 22.47 2.58 30.24
CA LEU A 218 22.97 1.20 30.22
C LEU A 218 24.42 1.07 30.71
N ILE A 219 25.27 2.05 30.41
CA ILE A 219 26.65 2.09 30.90
C ILE A 219 26.67 2.36 32.41
N THR A 220 25.93 3.37 32.88
CA THR A 220 25.95 3.82 34.27
C THR A 220 25.27 2.84 35.23
N LEU A 221 24.08 2.32 34.87
CA LEU A 221 23.29 1.47 35.77
C LEU A 221 23.57 -0.02 35.60
N PHE A 222 23.81 -0.48 34.36
CA PHE A 222 23.89 -1.90 34.03
C PHE A 222 25.30 -2.36 33.62
N LYS A 223 26.28 -1.45 33.58
CA LYS A 223 27.67 -1.71 33.14
C LYS A 223 27.75 -2.35 31.74
N LEU A 224 26.76 -2.09 30.88
CA LEU A 224 26.71 -2.58 29.51
C LEU A 224 27.32 -1.56 28.56
N ASN A 225 28.52 -1.85 28.05
CA ASN A 225 29.23 -0.96 27.14
C ASN A 225 28.78 -1.14 25.68
N LEU A 226 27.77 -0.36 25.27
CA LEU A 226 27.34 -0.27 23.88
C LEU A 226 28.25 0.68 23.06
N PRO A 227 28.51 0.38 21.78
CA PRO A 227 29.30 1.25 20.92
C PRO A 227 28.63 2.61 20.71
N GLY A 228 29.46 3.64 20.49
CA GLY A 228 28.97 4.97 20.10
C GLY A 228 28.23 4.93 18.75
N TYR A 229 27.39 5.94 18.51
CA TYR A 229 26.58 6.02 17.28
C TYR A 229 27.44 6.00 16.01
N GLU A 230 28.57 6.73 15.98
CA GLU A 230 29.49 6.74 14.84
C GLU A 230 30.14 5.37 14.58
N ALA A 231 30.48 4.65 15.64
CA ALA A 231 31.01 3.29 15.51
C ALA A 231 29.97 2.34 14.90
N LEU A 232 28.69 2.47 15.28
CA LEU A 232 27.58 1.74 14.64
C LEU A 232 27.39 2.13 13.17
N ARG A 233 27.49 3.42 12.85
CA ARG A 233 27.39 3.93 11.47
C ARG A 233 28.47 3.34 10.57
N ARG A 234 29.73 3.32 11.04
CA ARG A 234 30.86 2.68 10.36
C ARG A 234 30.64 1.18 10.18
N GLN A 235 30.19 0.47 11.22
CA GLN A 235 29.91 -0.96 11.13
C GLN A 235 28.80 -1.27 10.12
N ARG A 236 27.71 -0.49 10.12
CA ARG A 236 26.62 -0.63 9.13
C ARG A 236 27.13 -0.38 7.70
N LYS A 237 28.02 0.60 7.48
CA LYS A 237 28.67 0.83 6.17
C LYS A 237 29.47 -0.39 5.71
N LYS A 238 30.23 -1.01 6.61
CA LYS A 238 30.97 -2.25 6.30
C LYS A 238 30.05 -3.42 5.99
N ILE A 239 28.99 -3.61 6.78
CA ILE A 239 28.00 -4.66 6.53
C ILE A 239 27.36 -4.49 5.15
N ARG A 240 26.94 -3.27 4.78
CA ARG A 240 26.39 -3.00 3.44
C ARG A 240 27.38 -3.33 2.32
N ALA A 241 28.66 -3.07 2.53
CA ALA A 241 29.71 -3.42 1.57
C ALA A 241 29.91 -4.94 1.44
N VAL A 242 29.76 -5.69 2.54
CA VAL A 242 29.84 -7.16 2.57
C VAL A 242 28.65 -7.82 1.87
N VAL A 243 27.43 -7.35 2.11
CA VAL A 243 26.19 -7.92 1.53
C VAL A 243 25.90 -7.39 0.11
N ASN A 244 26.69 -6.42 -0.39
CA ASN A 244 26.56 -5.85 -1.75
C ASN A 244 25.20 -5.17 -2.06
N TYR A 245 24.76 -4.28 -1.17
CA TYR A 245 23.66 -3.34 -1.45
C TYR A 245 24.19 -1.91 -1.72
N PRO A 246 24.84 -1.65 -2.87
CA PRO A 246 25.31 -0.30 -3.19
C PRO A 246 24.14 0.65 -3.40
N VAL A 247 24.29 1.87 -2.90
CA VAL A 247 23.41 2.98 -3.27
C VAL A 247 23.88 3.49 -4.62
N ILE A 248 23.00 3.43 -5.62
CA ILE A 248 23.26 3.88 -6.98
C ILE A 248 22.89 5.36 -7.06
N GLN A 249 23.89 6.21 -7.29
CA GLN A 249 23.71 7.62 -7.61
C GLN A 249 23.69 7.81 -9.13
N LYS A 250 22.67 8.51 -9.62
CA LYS A 250 22.55 8.92 -11.03
C LYS A 250 22.03 10.34 -11.10
N ASN A 251 22.42 11.09 -12.13
CA ASN A 251 21.83 12.40 -12.38
C ASN A 251 20.59 12.26 -13.27
N SER A 252 19.52 12.99 -12.93
CA SER A 252 18.34 13.14 -13.78
C SER A 252 18.71 13.87 -15.08
N SER A 253 17.82 13.83 -16.07
CA SER A 253 17.95 14.64 -17.29
C SER A 253 17.99 16.15 -17.00
N THR A 254 17.54 16.57 -15.82
CA THR A 254 17.56 17.96 -15.34
C THR A 254 18.79 18.27 -14.47
N GLY A 255 19.76 17.35 -14.38
CA GLY A 255 21.00 17.54 -13.62
C GLY A 255 20.92 17.30 -12.10
N LYS A 256 19.78 16.84 -11.57
CA LYS A 256 19.61 16.56 -10.13
C LYS A 256 20.16 15.17 -9.77
N ALA A 257 20.91 15.05 -8.67
CA ALA A 257 21.34 13.74 -8.18
C ALA A 257 20.16 12.95 -7.59
N CYS A 258 20.00 11.71 -8.03
CA CYS A 258 19.00 10.76 -7.56
C CYS A 258 19.69 9.50 -7.02
N PHE A 259 19.17 8.98 -5.91
CA PHE A 259 19.74 7.82 -5.21
C PHE A 259 18.74 6.66 -5.19
N SER A 260 19.24 5.44 -5.35
CA SER A 260 18.39 4.26 -5.49
C SER A 260 19.09 2.95 -5.15
N LEU A 261 18.31 1.88 -5.06
CA LEU A 261 18.80 0.51 -4.87
C LEU A 261 18.54 -0.33 -6.12
N SER A 262 19.42 -1.31 -6.37
CA SER A 262 19.26 -2.25 -7.48
C SER A 262 18.12 -3.23 -7.21
N ALA A 263 17.07 -3.18 -8.02
CA ALA A 263 16.00 -4.18 -8.00
C ALA A 263 16.52 -5.60 -8.28
N LYS A 264 17.50 -5.73 -9.20
CA LYS A 264 18.16 -7.01 -9.48
C LYS A 264 18.80 -7.62 -8.23
N ASN A 265 19.55 -6.80 -7.47
CA ASN A 265 20.16 -7.27 -6.23
C ASN A 265 19.09 -7.63 -5.20
N ILE A 266 18.04 -6.80 -5.05
CA ILE A 266 16.92 -7.12 -4.15
C ILE A 266 16.35 -8.49 -4.49
N VAL A 267 16.02 -8.76 -5.75
CA VAL A 267 15.47 -10.05 -6.19
C VAL A 267 16.46 -11.20 -5.96
N ALA A 268 17.73 -11.05 -6.36
CA ALA A 268 18.77 -12.07 -6.15
C ALA A 268 18.87 -12.47 -4.67
N HIS A 269 18.78 -11.50 -3.78
CA HIS A 269 18.81 -11.70 -2.34
C HIS A 269 17.52 -12.33 -1.80
N GLU A 270 16.35 -12.05 -2.37
CA GLU A 270 15.12 -12.78 -1.99
C GLU A 270 15.18 -14.25 -2.41
N LEU A 271 15.82 -14.58 -3.55
CA LEU A 271 16.06 -15.97 -3.95
C LEU A 271 17.01 -16.69 -2.99
N SER A 272 18.03 -16.01 -2.48
CA SER A 272 18.97 -16.61 -1.51
C SER A 272 18.44 -16.66 -0.08
N ASN A 273 17.23 -16.13 0.15
CA ASN A 273 16.60 -16.07 1.46
C ASN A 273 15.74 -17.31 1.74
N PRO A 274 16.10 -18.17 2.72
CA PRO A 274 15.39 -19.41 2.99
C PRO A 274 13.96 -19.20 3.52
N LEU A 275 13.66 -18.02 4.06
CA LEU A 275 12.32 -17.68 4.56
C LEU A 275 11.39 -17.15 3.46
N VAL A 276 11.94 -16.73 2.31
CA VAL A 276 11.18 -16.09 1.22
C VAL A 276 11.10 -16.99 0.00
N ASN A 277 12.20 -17.65 -0.36
CA ASN A 277 12.29 -18.54 -1.53
C ASN A 277 11.13 -19.55 -1.62
N PRO A 278 10.68 -20.21 -0.53
CA PRO A 278 9.54 -21.15 -0.58
C PRO A 278 8.20 -20.54 -1.01
N HIS A 279 8.09 -19.21 -0.97
CA HIS A 279 6.88 -18.47 -1.32
C HIS A 279 6.97 -17.79 -2.70
N LEU A 280 8.07 -17.97 -3.44
CA LEU A 280 8.24 -17.47 -4.80
C LEU A 280 7.64 -18.45 -5.82
N ASP A 281 6.83 -17.93 -6.73
CA ASP A 281 6.35 -18.67 -7.89
C ASP A 281 7.28 -18.37 -9.09
N PHE A 282 7.71 -19.39 -9.82
CA PHE A 282 8.62 -19.25 -10.97
C PHE A 282 7.92 -19.51 -12.32
N PHE A 283 6.74 -20.13 -12.30
CA PHE A 283 5.98 -20.48 -13.49
C PHE A 283 4.55 -19.95 -13.38
N PRO A 284 3.94 -19.51 -14.49
CA PRO A 284 2.51 -19.22 -14.51
C PRO A 284 1.71 -20.52 -14.30
N ILE A 285 0.55 -20.40 -13.67
CA ILE A 285 -0.36 -21.51 -13.36
C ILE A 285 -1.61 -21.35 -14.23
N ASP A 286 -1.93 -22.36 -15.03
CA ASP A 286 -3.20 -22.43 -15.76
C ASP A 286 -4.31 -22.93 -14.83
N ALA A 287 -4.93 -21.98 -14.13
CA ALA A 287 -6.08 -22.24 -13.27
C ALA A 287 -7.39 -22.40 -14.06
N LYS A 288 -7.40 -22.26 -15.40
CA LYS A 288 -8.59 -22.30 -16.26
C LYS A 288 -9.71 -21.35 -15.81
N GLY A 289 -9.34 -20.25 -15.14
CA GLY A 289 -10.27 -19.28 -14.58
C GLY A 289 -11.00 -19.74 -13.31
N LYS A 290 -10.58 -20.85 -12.69
CA LYS A 290 -11.14 -21.35 -11.43
C LYS A 290 -10.22 -21.05 -10.25
N ASN A 291 -10.79 -20.78 -9.07
CA ASN A 291 -10.05 -20.57 -7.81
C ASN A 291 -8.83 -19.64 -7.97
N VAL A 292 -9.08 -18.42 -8.47
CA VAL A 292 -8.04 -17.42 -8.77
C VAL A 292 -7.83 -16.50 -7.57
N PHE A 293 -6.61 -16.50 -7.01
CA PHE A 293 -6.22 -15.71 -5.84
C PHE A 293 -4.73 -15.30 -5.82
N LYS A 294 -3.93 -15.70 -6.83
CA LYS A 294 -2.50 -15.34 -6.95
C LYS A 294 -2.18 -14.72 -8.31
N LEU A 295 -1.12 -13.90 -8.36
CA LEU A 295 -0.60 -13.33 -9.60
C LEU A 295 0.01 -14.39 -10.54
N SER A 296 0.48 -15.52 -10.02
CA SER A 296 0.90 -16.68 -10.82
C SER A 296 -0.23 -17.27 -11.66
N GLN A 297 -1.48 -17.10 -11.25
CA GLN A 297 -2.67 -17.52 -11.99
C GLN A 297 -3.19 -16.42 -12.95
N SER A 298 -2.48 -15.30 -13.07
CA SER A 298 -2.90 -14.17 -13.90
C SER A 298 -2.85 -14.54 -15.39
N LYS A 299 -3.86 -14.11 -16.14
CA LYS A 299 -3.90 -14.31 -17.59
C LYS A 299 -2.70 -13.67 -18.27
N ARG A 300 -2.27 -12.49 -17.78
CA ARG A 300 -1.14 -11.77 -18.37
C ARG A 300 0.15 -12.59 -18.33
N TRP A 301 0.50 -13.16 -17.19
CA TRP A 301 1.73 -13.96 -17.08
C TRP A 301 1.65 -15.23 -17.94
N LEU A 302 0.48 -15.88 -17.96
CA LEU A 302 0.28 -17.11 -18.71
C LEU A 302 0.31 -16.90 -20.25
N GLN A 303 -0.25 -15.79 -20.75
CA GLN A 303 -0.61 -15.67 -22.18
C GLN A 303 -0.10 -14.41 -22.88
N ASP A 304 0.04 -13.29 -22.18
CA ASP A 304 0.20 -11.97 -22.83
C ASP A 304 1.65 -11.44 -22.80
N LEU A 305 2.58 -12.12 -22.12
CA LEU A 305 4.00 -11.77 -22.17
C LEU A 305 4.62 -12.16 -23.52
N SER A 306 5.50 -11.29 -24.03
CA SER A 306 6.21 -11.52 -25.30
C SER A 306 7.19 -12.70 -25.20
N ARG A 307 7.70 -13.15 -26.36
CA ARG A 307 8.68 -14.24 -26.46
C ARG A 307 9.87 -14.06 -25.52
N THR A 308 10.40 -12.85 -25.38
CA THR A 308 11.59 -12.54 -24.59
C THR A 308 11.32 -12.43 -23.08
N GLN A 309 10.05 -12.33 -22.67
CA GLN A 309 9.68 -12.02 -21.28
C GLN A 309 8.94 -13.14 -20.56
N ARG A 310 8.34 -14.07 -21.30
CA ARG A 310 7.75 -15.28 -20.71
C ARG A 310 8.84 -16.18 -20.13
N VAL A 311 8.43 -17.24 -19.46
CA VAL A 311 9.38 -18.22 -18.88
C VAL A 311 10.23 -18.84 -19.99
N GLN A 312 11.54 -18.65 -19.91
CA GLN A 312 12.47 -19.05 -20.97
C GLN A 312 12.90 -20.51 -20.88
N MET A 313 13.05 -21.04 -19.67
CA MET A 313 13.57 -22.37 -19.44
C MET A 313 12.76 -23.15 -18.40
N CYS A 314 12.90 -24.46 -18.44
CA CYS A 314 12.57 -25.33 -17.32
C CYS A 314 13.55 -26.50 -17.21
N THR A 315 13.55 -27.16 -16.05
CA THR A 315 14.41 -28.31 -15.79
C THR A 315 13.57 -29.56 -15.57
N SER A 316 13.87 -30.64 -16.28
CA SER A 316 13.29 -31.97 -16.07
C SER A 316 14.31 -33.05 -16.45
N ASN A 317 14.32 -34.17 -15.73
CA ASN A 317 15.24 -35.30 -15.95
C ASN A 317 16.73 -34.88 -16.03
N ASN A 318 17.18 -33.94 -15.19
CA ASN A 318 18.53 -33.35 -15.19
C ASN A 318 18.94 -32.69 -16.51
N LYS A 319 17.97 -32.27 -17.34
CA LYS A 319 18.19 -31.51 -18.57
C LYS A 319 17.46 -30.18 -18.53
N HIS A 320 18.01 -29.20 -19.24
CA HIS A 320 17.41 -27.89 -19.41
C HIS A 320 16.69 -27.83 -20.75
N TYR A 321 15.42 -27.49 -20.71
CA TYR A 321 14.59 -27.30 -21.91
C TYR A 321 14.25 -25.82 -22.03
N TYR A 322 14.48 -25.26 -23.20
CA TYR A 322 14.20 -23.87 -23.50
C TYR A 322 13.00 -23.73 -24.44
N ILE A 323 12.32 -22.60 -24.34
CA ILE A 323 11.35 -22.22 -25.38
C ILE A 323 12.11 -21.91 -26.68
N PHE A 324 11.45 -22.17 -27.81
CA PHE A 324 12.01 -21.98 -29.16
C PHE A 324 13.23 -22.85 -29.46
N GLU A 325 13.41 -23.96 -28.76
CA GLU A 325 14.41 -24.98 -29.10
C GLU A 325 13.74 -26.32 -29.46
N PRO A 326 14.19 -27.04 -30.51
CA PRO A 326 13.67 -28.36 -30.80
C PRO A 326 13.93 -29.37 -29.67
N VAL A 327 12.91 -30.15 -29.30
CA VAL A 327 12.99 -31.26 -28.34
C VAL A 327 12.43 -32.53 -28.95
N LYS A 328 12.98 -33.68 -28.57
CA LYS A 328 12.44 -34.99 -28.96
C LYS A 328 11.53 -35.52 -27.86
N GLN A 329 10.33 -35.97 -28.23
CA GLN A 329 9.39 -36.59 -27.30
C GLN A 329 9.70 -38.09 -27.09
N LYS A 330 9.65 -38.56 -25.83
CA LYS A 330 9.90 -39.97 -25.46
C LYS A 330 8.96 -40.96 -26.18
N ALA A 331 7.65 -40.67 -26.21
CA ALA A 331 6.64 -41.63 -26.63
C ALA A 331 6.49 -41.77 -28.16
N SER A 332 6.51 -40.65 -28.89
CA SER A 332 6.27 -40.60 -30.34
C SER A 332 7.57 -40.54 -31.16
N ALA A 333 8.70 -40.23 -30.52
CA ALA A 333 9.96 -39.86 -31.16
C ALA A 333 9.87 -38.66 -32.12
N GLU A 334 8.77 -37.89 -32.07
CA GLU A 334 8.62 -36.67 -32.87
C GLU A 334 9.46 -35.51 -32.33
N ILE A 335 9.86 -34.61 -33.24
CA ILE A 335 10.51 -33.35 -32.91
C ILE A 335 9.43 -32.29 -32.72
N LEU A 336 9.47 -31.60 -31.59
CA LEU A 336 8.54 -30.55 -31.20
C LEU A 336 9.32 -29.31 -30.76
N VAL A 337 8.69 -28.14 -30.78
CA VAL A 337 9.30 -26.89 -30.28
C VAL A 337 8.44 -26.36 -29.12
N PRO A 338 8.94 -26.32 -27.87
CA PRO A 338 8.26 -25.69 -26.75
C PRO A 338 8.07 -24.19 -26.98
N ILE A 339 6.86 -23.68 -26.75
CA ILE A 339 6.50 -22.26 -26.92
C ILE A 339 6.11 -21.61 -25.58
N PHE A 340 5.50 -22.36 -24.67
CA PHE A 340 5.09 -21.88 -23.34
C PHE A 340 5.34 -22.94 -22.28
N PHE A 341 5.98 -22.55 -21.16
CA PHE A 341 6.03 -23.36 -19.94
C PHE A 341 5.04 -22.84 -18.90
N TYR A 342 4.29 -23.74 -18.28
CA TYR A 342 3.28 -23.41 -17.27
C TYR A 342 2.99 -24.62 -16.38
N LYS A 343 2.45 -24.36 -15.20
CA LYS A 343 1.97 -25.40 -14.29
C LYS A 343 0.47 -25.61 -14.43
N SER A 344 0.02 -26.85 -14.30
CA SER A 344 -1.39 -27.16 -14.11
C SER A 344 -1.86 -26.77 -12.69
N ALA A 345 -3.17 -26.83 -12.44
CA ALA A 345 -3.72 -26.64 -11.11
C ALA A 345 -3.18 -27.67 -10.08
N ASP A 346 -2.77 -28.86 -10.55
CA ASP A 346 -2.22 -29.95 -9.75
C ASP A 346 -0.68 -29.87 -9.58
N ASP A 347 -0.10 -28.69 -9.83
CA ASP A 347 1.34 -28.40 -9.73
C ASP A 347 2.25 -29.19 -10.69
N VAL A 348 1.69 -29.82 -11.73
CA VAL A 348 2.45 -30.53 -12.76
C VAL A 348 2.93 -29.55 -13.84
N LEU A 349 4.21 -29.65 -14.23
CA LEU A 349 4.79 -28.77 -15.25
C LEU A 349 4.45 -29.26 -16.67
N PHE A 350 3.86 -28.38 -17.47
CA PHE A 350 3.48 -28.59 -18.86
C PHE A 350 4.22 -27.63 -19.78
N SER A 351 4.34 -28.07 -21.03
CA SER A 351 4.72 -27.24 -22.16
C SER A 351 3.61 -27.24 -23.22
N LYS A 352 3.35 -26.09 -23.84
CA LYS A 352 2.66 -26.04 -25.12
C LYS A 352 3.70 -26.04 -26.23
N CYS A 353 3.66 -27.06 -27.07
CA CYS A 353 4.62 -27.27 -28.14
C CYS A 353 3.96 -27.17 -29.52
N ILE A 354 4.71 -26.73 -30.51
CA ILE A 354 4.30 -26.77 -31.92
C ILE A 354 5.14 -27.80 -32.67
N LYS A 355 4.55 -28.42 -33.70
CA LYS A 355 5.28 -29.29 -34.62
C LYS A 355 5.93 -28.42 -35.71
N PRO A 356 7.27 -28.38 -35.82
CA PRO A 356 7.94 -27.58 -36.83
C PRO A 356 7.80 -28.23 -38.22
N THR A 357 7.88 -27.41 -39.26
CA THR A 357 8.10 -27.90 -40.63
C THR A 357 9.59 -28.04 -40.85
N ILE A 358 10.05 -29.24 -41.24
CA ILE A 358 11.47 -29.53 -41.47
C ILE A 358 11.66 -29.84 -42.95
N SER A 359 12.47 -29.04 -43.64
CA SER A 359 12.79 -29.21 -45.06
C SER A 359 14.30 -29.21 -45.30
N SER A 360 14.75 -29.86 -46.37
CA SER A 360 16.16 -29.84 -46.80
C SER A 360 16.33 -28.82 -47.92
N ASN A 361 17.35 -27.97 -47.85
CA ASN A 361 17.67 -27.06 -48.95
C ASN A 361 18.24 -27.86 -50.14
N ALA A 362 17.69 -27.66 -51.34
CA ALA A 362 18.15 -28.32 -52.56
C ALA A 362 19.52 -27.74 -52.98
N GLY A 363 20.61 -28.27 -52.40
CA GLY A 363 21.99 -27.92 -52.77
C GLY A 363 23.01 -28.03 -51.64
N ASN A 364 22.60 -27.91 -50.37
CA ASN A 364 23.42 -28.12 -49.18
C ASN A 364 22.66 -29.08 -48.25
N GLU A 365 23.33 -30.06 -47.63
CA GLU A 365 22.72 -31.03 -46.70
C GLU A 365 22.16 -30.41 -45.38
N ASN A 366 21.89 -29.10 -45.36
CA ASN A 366 21.40 -28.36 -44.21
C ASN A 366 19.86 -28.45 -44.13
N LEU A 367 19.36 -28.71 -42.93
CA LEU A 367 17.94 -28.72 -42.58
C LEU A 367 17.49 -27.30 -42.20
N VAL A 368 16.35 -26.89 -42.74
CA VAL A 368 15.64 -25.68 -42.30
C VAL A 368 14.50 -26.14 -41.39
N ILE A 369 14.49 -25.64 -40.16
CA ILE A 369 13.42 -25.84 -39.18
C ILE A 369 12.59 -24.56 -39.17
N GLN A 370 11.30 -24.66 -39.46
CA GLN A 370 10.42 -23.51 -39.59
C GLN A 370 9.18 -23.64 -38.71
N ILE A 371 8.84 -22.58 -37.99
CA ILE A 371 7.62 -22.44 -37.18
C ILE A 371 6.85 -21.16 -37.58
N PRO A 372 5.53 -21.11 -37.38
CA PRO A 372 4.79 -19.85 -37.54
C PRO A 372 5.22 -18.81 -36.49
N SER A 373 5.11 -17.52 -36.83
CA SER A 373 5.30 -16.42 -35.89
C SER A 373 3.99 -16.09 -35.12
N ASP A 374 4.08 -15.19 -34.11
CA ASP A 374 2.95 -14.72 -33.27
C ASP A 374 2.07 -15.84 -32.68
N ILE A 375 2.71 -16.94 -32.26
CA ILE A 375 2.01 -18.10 -31.70
C ILE A 375 1.36 -17.73 -30.36
N ARG A 376 0.02 -17.73 -30.31
CA ARG A 376 -0.78 -17.44 -29.11
C ARG A 376 -0.95 -18.67 -28.24
N PHE A 377 -1.17 -18.46 -26.94
CA PHE A 377 -1.33 -19.56 -25.98
C PHE A 377 -2.47 -20.53 -26.32
N HIS A 378 -3.56 -20.07 -26.92
CA HIS A 378 -4.72 -20.92 -27.30
C HIS A 378 -4.74 -21.27 -28.80
N ASP A 379 -3.60 -21.21 -29.48
CA ASP A 379 -3.51 -21.65 -30.87
C ASP A 379 -3.88 -23.15 -30.99
N PRO A 380 -4.79 -23.53 -31.91
CA PRO A 380 -5.23 -24.91 -32.06
C PRO A 380 -4.12 -25.87 -32.52
N ASN A 381 -3.02 -25.36 -33.09
CA ASN A 381 -1.88 -26.17 -33.53
C ASN A 381 -0.91 -26.52 -32.39
N LEU A 382 -1.13 -25.99 -31.18
CA LEU A 382 -0.31 -26.28 -30.01
C LEU A 382 -0.75 -27.58 -29.32
N LEU A 383 0.21 -28.44 -29.06
CA LEU A 383 0.07 -29.65 -28.27
C LEU A 383 0.48 -29.37 -26.82
N ALA A 384 -0.40 -29.66 -25.86
CA ALA A 384 -0.08 -29.58 -24.44
C ALA A 384 0.47 -30.91 -23.94
N LEU A 385 1.72 -30.92 -23.46
CA LEU A 385 2.43 -32.12 -23.02
C LEU A 385 3.10 -31.90 -21.66
N PRO A 386 3.12 -32.88 -20.75
CA PRO A 386 3.95 -32.81 -19.54
C PRO A 386 5.42 -32.70 -19.93
N VAL A 387 6.18 -31.82 -19.28
CA VAL A 387 7.61 -31.61 -19.59
C VAL A 387 8.41 -32.90 -19.38
N ASP A 388 8.01 -33.75 -18.43
CA ASP A 388 8.65 -35.04 -18.19
C ASP A 388 8.59 -36.02 -19.37
N SER A 389 7.74 -35.74 -20.37
CA SER A 389 7.67 -36.50 -21.62
C SER A 389 8.78 -36.15 -22.63
N PHE A 390 9.59 -35.12 -22.37
CA PHE A 390 10.74 -34.76 -23.19
C PHE A 390 11.93 -35.69 -22.92
N ASP A 391 12.71 -35.94 -23.97
CA ASP A 391 13.85 -36.87 -23.95
C ASP A 391 15.16 -36.16 -24.28
N LEU A 392 15.36 -35.82 -25.56
CA LEU A 392 16.59 -35.25 -26.09
C LEU A 392 16.42 -33.75 -26.35
N ILE A 393 17.43 -32.97 -25.98
CA ILE A 393 17.58 -31.56 -26.39
C ILE A 393 18.09 -31.50 -27.83
N TYR A 394 17.92 -30.36 -28.52
CA TYR A 394 18.21 -30.26 -29.95
C TYR A 394 19.63 -30.69 -30.33
N SER A 395 20.64 -30.43 -29.48
CA SER A 395 22.04 -30.83 -29.72
C SER A 395 22.28 -32.34 -29.63
N GLU A 396 21.43 -33.07 -28.89
CA GLU A 396 21.49 -34.53 -28.72
C GLU A 396 20.64 -35.30 -29.76
N ILE A 397 19.80 -34.61 -30.54
CA ILE A 397 18.95 -35.25 -31.54
C ILE A 397 19.81 -35.69 -32.73
N GLU A 398 20.02 -37.00 -32.85
CA GLU A 398 20.77 -37.59 -33.97
C GLU A 398 19.84 -38.11 -35.08
N THR A 399 20.26 -37.88 -36.32
CA THR A 399 19.64 -38.51 -37.50
C THR A 399 20.19 -39.93 -37.71
N LYS A 400 19.54 -40.72 -38.58
CA LYS A 400 20.00 -42.08 -38.94
C LYS A 400 21.43 -42.14 -39.48
N ASN A 401 21.99 -41.02 -39.93
CA ASN A 401 23.35 -40.89 -40.45
C ASN A 401 24.36 -40.39 -39.39
N ALA A 402 24.01 -40.43 -38.09
CA ALA A 402 24.84 -39.98 -36.96
C ALA A 402 25.26 -38.48 -37.01
N LYS A 403 24.54 -37.65 -37.77
CA LYS A 403 24.66 -36.18 -37.72
C LYS A 403 23.65 -35.63 -36.72
N THR A 404 24.10 -34.75 -35.82
CA THR A 404 23.25 -34.04 -34.85
C THR A 404 22.41 -32.96 -35.53
N LEU A 405 21.25 -32.64 -34.95
CA LEU A 405 20.36 -31.61 -35.48
C LEU A 405 21.03 -30.23 -35.49
N SER A 406 21.82 -29.90 -34.46
CA SER A 406 22.64 -28.68 -34.38
C SER A 406 23.54 -28.49 -35.62
N ASN A 407 24.27 -29.54 -36.02
CA ASN A 407 25.13 -29.49 -37.21
C ASN A 407 24.32 -29.34 -38.52
N LEU A 408 23.11 -29.90 -38.57
CA LEU A 408 22.27 -29.89 -39.77
C LEU A 408 21.53 -28.56 -39.95
N CYS A 409 21.05 -27.93 -38.87
CA CYS A 409 20.40 -26.63 -38.95
C CYS A 409 21.35 -25.43 -38.85
N GLY A 410 22.63 -25.69 -38.55
CA GLY A 410 23.64 -24.66 -38.34
C GLY A 410 23.33 -23.77 -37.14
N ASP A 411 22.67 -24.33 -36.12
CA ASP A 411 22.24 -23.63 -34.90
C ASP A 411 21.23 -22.49 -35.13
N PHE A 412 20.39 -22.59 -36.16
CA PHE A 412 19.28 -21.65 -36.40
C PHE A 412 17.94 -22.34 -36.67
N MET A 413 16.88 -21.64 -36.32
CA MET A 413 15.49 -21.93 -36.69
C MET A 413 14.85 -20.68 -37.30
N GLU A 414 13.80 -20.84 -38.09
CA GLU A 414 13.12 -19.75 -38.79
C GLU A 414 11.66 -19.58 -38.30
N GLU A 415 11.30 -18.37 -37.90
CA GLU A 415 9.91 -17.94 -37.72
C GLU A 415 9.39 -17.36 -39.03
N PHE A 416 8.20 -17.78 -39.46
CA PHE A 416 7.59 -17.31 -40.70
C PHE A 416 6.19 -16.74 -40.44
N ASP A 417 6.00 -15.49 -40.86
CA ASP A 417 4.74 -14.75 -40.72
C ASP A 417 3.89 -14.73 -42.01
N GLY A 418 4.35 -15.41 -43.07
CA GLY A 418 3.75 -15.36 -44.42
C GLY A 418 4.44 -14.42 -45.40
N ALA A 419 5.28 -13.48 -44.93
CA ALA A 419 5.96 -12.46 -45.73
C ALA A 419 7.45 -12.28 -45.40
N GLN A 420 7.82 -12.40 -44.12
CA GLN A 420 9.17 -12.27 -43.58
C GLN A 420 9.60 -13.54 -42.85
N VAL A 421 10.90 -13.78 -42.87
CA VAL A 421 11.55 -14.88 -42.15
C VAL A 421 12.49 -14.28 -41.11
N GLU A 422 12.21 -14.55 -39.84
CA GLU A 422 13.08 -14.16 -38.73
C GLU A 422 13.91 -15.36 -38.27
N LYS A 423 15.23 -15.19 -38.13
CA LYS A 423 16.12 -16.25 -37.64
C LYS A 423 16.20 -16.24 -36.12
N ILE A 424 15.99 -17.39 -35.51
CA ILE A 424 16.17 -17.68 -34.09
C ILE A 424 17.49 -18.44 -33.92
N THR A 425 18.36 -17.93 -33.08
CA THR A 425 19.62 -18.59 -32.69
C THR A 425 19.37 -19.70 -31.66
N LEU A 426 20.07 -20.83 -31.83
CA LEU A 426 20.11 -21.96 -30.91
C LEU A 426 21.54 -22.09 -30.33
N PRO A 427 21.73 -22.43 -29.04
CA PRO A 427 20.69 -22.43 -28.01
C PRO A 427 20.16 -21.01 -27.78
N ASN A 428 18.96 -20.90 -27.22
CA ASN A 428 18.28 -19.66 -26.92
C ASN A 428 19.15 -18.79 -25.99
N PRO A 429 19.69 -17.65 -26.45
CA PRO A 429 20.64 -16.85 -25.69
C PRO A 429 19.95 -15.90 -24.71
N GLN A 430 18.61 -15.87 -24.64
CA GLN A 430 17.87 -14.81 -23.95
C GLN A 430 18.25 -14.66 -22.48
N MET A 431 18.44 -15.78 -21.77
CA MET A 431 18.81 -15.70 -20.37
C MET A 431 20.24 -15.20 -20.18
N SER A 432 21.20 -15.64 -21.01
CA SER A 432 22.61 -15.23 -20.91
C SER A 432 22.85 -13.78 -21.30
N THR A 433 21.97 -13.17 -22.10
CA THR A 433 22.08 -11.77 -22.51
C THR A 433 21.34 -10.81 -21.57
N GLU A 434 20.15 -11.17 -21.07
CA GLU A 434 19.30 -10.26 -20.29
C GLU A 434 19.17 -10.60 -18.79
N GLY A 435 19.54 -11.82 -18.39
CA GLY A 435 19.48 -12.30 -17.02
C GLY A 435 20.52 -11.64 -16.09
N PHE A 436 20.47 -12.01 -14.81
CA PHE A 436 21.49 -11.69 -13.83
C PHE A 436 21.74 -12.85 -12.87
N ASP A 437 22.97 -12.96 -12.36
CA ASP A 437 23.35 -14.05 -11.46
C ASP A 437 22.69 -13.88 -10.08
N ALA A 438 22.22 -14.99 -9.53
CA ALA A 438 21.74 -15.10 -8.15
C ALA A 438 22.09 -16.47 -7.58
N TYR A 439 21.99 -16.62 -6.27
CA TYR A 439 22.08 -17.93 -5.62
C TYR A 439 20.69 -18.38 -5.19
N ASP A 440 20.23 -19.52 -5.68
CA ASP A 440 18.97 -20.10 -5.24
C ASP A 440 19.22 -21.03 -4.05
N VAL A 441 18.68 -20.68 -2.89
CA VAL A 441 18.88 -21.43 -1.64
C VAL A 441 18.20 -22.81 -1.65
N ARG A 442 17.18 -23.01 -2.50
CA ARG A 442 16.45 -24.29 -2.60
C ARG A 442 17.16 -25.26 -3.55
N LEU A 443 17.76 -24.75 -4.62
CA LEU A 443 18.58 -25.55 -5.53
C LEU A 443 20.01 -25.74 -5.02
N GLU A 444 20.44 -24.88 -4.08
CA GLU A 444 21.82 -24.79 -3.57
C GLU A 444 22.86 -24.45 -4.66
N GLU A 445 22.43 -23.75 -5.71
CA GLU A 445 23.21 -23.48 -6.91
C GLU A 445 23.19 -21.99 -7.32
N GLU A 446 24.21 -21.57 -8.06
CA GLU A 446 24.19 -20.29 -8.76
C GLU A 446 23.31 -20.42 -10.00
N VAL A 447 22.34 -19.50 -10.14
CA VAL A 447 21.32 -19.51 -11.18
C VAL A 447 21.26 -18.18 -11.90
N LEU A 448 20.77 -18.23 -13.13
CA LEU A 448 20.51 -17.05 -13.93
C LEU A 448 19.03 -16.67 -13.82
N VAL A 449 18.77 -15.45 -13.37
CA VAL A 449 17.41 -14.97 -13.07
C VAL A 449 16.98 -13.92 -14.08
N MET A 450 15.72 -14.03 -14.51
CA MET A 450 15.03 -13.04 -15.32
C MET A 450 13.71 -12.67 -14.66
N THR A 451 13.36 -11.40 -14.68
CA THR A 451 12.13 -10.89 -14.06
C THR A 451 11.31 -10.07 -15.04
N PRO A 452 10.14 -10.55 -15.49
CA PRO A 452 9.21 -9.73 -16.23
C PRO A 452 8.44 -8.79 -15.30
N VAL A 453 8.01 -7.63 -15.82
CA VAL A 453 7.11 -6.73 -15.09
C VAL A 453 5.67 -6.93 -15.52
N LEU A 454 4.85 -7.35 -14.56
CA LEU A 454 3.45 -7.68 -14.78
C LEU A 454 2.50 -6.50 -14.72
N ALA A 455 2.81 -5.37 -14.07
CA ALA A 455 1.95 -4.19 -14.07
C ALA A 455 2.69 -3.03 -13.40
N PHE A 456 2.28 -1.81 -13.70
CA PHE A 456 2.65 -0.65 -12.90
C PHE A 456 1.49 -0.28 -11.98
N LEU A 457 1.76 -0.19 -10.67
CA LEU A 457 0.75 0.13 -9.65
C LEU A 457 1.04 1.49 -9.03
N ALA A 458 0.09 2.39 -9.11
CA ALA A 458 0.22 3.73 -8.57
C ALA A 458 -1.11 4.43 -8.27
N ASP A 459 -1.02 5.62 -7.69
CA ASP A 459 -2.16 6.52 -7.59
C ASP A 459 -2.57 7.09 -8.96
N SER A 460 -3.62 7.92 -9.00
CA SER A 460 -4.10 8.47 -10.28
C SER A 460 -3.13 9.47 -10.93
N PRO A 461 -2.51 10.43 -10.20
CA PRO A 461 -1.48 11.30 -10.75
C PRO A 461 -0.28 10.56 -11.34
N MET A 462 0.32 9.62 -10.61
CA MET A 462 1.50 8.90 -11.07
C MET A 462 1.17 7.96 -12.24
N HIS A 463 0.00 7.32 -12.26
CA HIS A 463 -0.46 6.63 -13.46
C HIS A 463 -0.62 7.57 -14.66
N ALA A 464 -1.12 8.79 -14.46
CA ALA A 464 -1.26 9.76 -15.54
C ALA A 464 0.13 10.17 -16.10
N GLU A 465 1.11 10.37 -15.23
CA GLU A 465 2.50 10.64 -15.61
C GLU A 465 3.11 9.50 -16.42
N ILE A 466 3.02 8.26 -15.94
CA ILE A 466 3.60 7.08 -16.59
C ILE A 466 2.96 6.81 -17.94
N THR A 467 1.65 7.03 -18.03
CA THR A 467 0.92 6.85 -19.28
C THR A 467 1.03 8.05 -20.21
N ASN A 468 1.75 9.12 -19.84
CA ASN A 468 1.73 10.39 -20.55
C ASN A 468 0.30 10.86 -20.86
N THR A 469 -0.64 10.68 -19.93
CA THR A 469 -2.02 11.15 -20.08
C THR A 469 -2.28 12.36 -19.19
N PRO A 470 -3.25 13.22 -19.55
CA PRO A 470 -3.67 14.28 -18.65
C PRO A 470 -4.23 13.71 -17.34
N VAL A 471 -3.89 14.36 -16.22
CA VAL A 471 -4.49 14.03 -14.91
C VAL A 471 -6.03 14.10 -15.03
N PRO A 472 -6.76 13.03 -14.68
CA PRO A 472 -8.16 12.84 -15.08
C PRO A 472 -9.09 14.02 -14.82
N SER A 473 -8.99 14.65 -13.64
CA SER A 473 -9.80 15.77 -13.08
C SER A 473 -10.81 16.45 -14.05
N SER A 474 -10.67 17.76 -14.32
CA SER A 474 -11.49 18.49 -15.31
C SER A 474 -11.01 18.29 -16.75
N SER A 475 -10.05 17.37 -16.97
CA SER A 475 -9.40 17.14 -18.26
C SER A 475 -10.38 16.81 -19.37
N LEU A 476 -10.16 17.39 -20.55
CA LEU A 476 -10.90 17.04 -21.77
C LEU A 476 -10.63 15.61 -22.24
N ASN A 477 -9.54 15.00 -21.79
CA ASN A 477 -9.21 13.59 -21.99
C ASN A 477 -9.06 12.93 -20.60
N PRO A 478 -10.17 12.52 -19.96
CA PRO A 478 -10.13 12.11 -18.55
C PRO A 478 -9.76 10.63 -18.35
N CYS A 479 -9.82 9.80 -19.40
CA CYS A 479 -9.53 8.37 -19.28
C CYS A 479 -8.13 8.02 -19.82
N ARG A 480 -7.39 7.23 -19.03
CA ARG A 480 -6.07 6.69 -19.42
C ARG A 480 -6.14 5.38 -20.21
N SER A 481 -7.27 4.67 -20.17
CA SER A 481 -7.42 3.34 -20.80
C SER A 481 -8.08 3.42 -22.18
N CYS A 482 -8.97 4.39 -22.42
CA CYS A 482 -9.68 4.57 -23.69
C CYS A 482 -9.65 6.02 -24.20
N LYS A 483 -10.07 6.21 -25.46
CA LYS A 483 -10.08 7.50 -26.17
C LYS A 483 -11.25 8.43 -25.79
N LEU A 484 -11.86 8.26 -24.61
CA LEU A 484 -12.89 9.17 -24.11
C LEU A 484 -12.35 10.61 -24.08
N SER A 485 -12.98 11.50 -24.83
CA SER A 485 -12.55 12.89 -24.98
C SER A 485 -13.71 13.84 -25.23
N ALA A 486 -13.50 15.14 -24.99
CA ALA A 486 -14.44 16.19 -25.35
C ALA A 486 -13.67 17.36 -25.98
N PRO A 487 -14.11 17.93 -27.11
CA PRO A 487 -13.45 19.09 -27.73
C PRO A 487 -13.45 20.35 -26.85
N SER A 488 -14.47 20.51 -25.99
CA SER A 488 -14.60 21.64 -25.08
C SER A 488 -15.30 21.25 -23.77
N LEU A 489 -15.19 22.09 -22.73
CA LEU A 489 -15.90 21.87 -21.46
C LEU A 489 -17.43 21.94 -21.63
N ALA A 490 -17.91 22.71 -22.62
CA ALA A 490 -19.33 22.77 -22.95
C ALA A 490 -19.82 21.43 -23.53
N GLU A 491 -19.00 20.77 -24.34
CA GLU A 491 -19.34 19.50 -24.99
C GLU A 491 -19.36 18.31 -24.04
N LYS A 492 -18.75 18.42 -22.86
CA LYS A 492 -18.98 17.46 -21.76
C LYS A 492 -20.43 17.43 -21.27
N VAL A 493 -21.20 18.47 -21.56
CA VAL A 493 -22.61 18.61 -21.17
C VAL A 493 -23.52 18.25 -22.35
N THR A 494 -23.21 17.16 -23.04
CA THR A 494 -23.98 16.67 -24.19
C THR A 494 -24.39 15.22 -23.97
N MET A 495 -25.50 14.82 -24.61
CA MET A 495 -25.94 13.42 -24.58
C MET A 495 -24.90 12.48 -25.20
N LYS A 496 -24.23 12.93 -26.26
CA LYS A 496 -23.14 12.19 -26.91
C LYS A 496 -22.01 11.87 -25.92
N TYR A 497 -21.50 12.88 -25.23
CA TYR A 497 -20.43 12.66 -24.25
C TYR A 497 -20.89 11.80 -23.07
N LEU A 498 -22.15 11.95 -22.63
CA LEU A 498 -22.73 11.10 -21.59
C LEU A 498 -22.78 9.62 -22.00
N GLN A 499 -23.17 9.34 -23.25
CA GLN A 499 -23.16 7.99 -23.83
C GLN A 499 -21.75 7.42 -23.93
N GLU A 500 -20.78 8.19 -24.45
CA GLU A 500 -19.37 7.78 -24.51
C GLU A 500 -18.77 7.57 -23.11
N PHE A 501 -19.13 8.41 -22.12
CA PHE A 501 -18.69 8.27 -20.73
C PHE A 501 -19.20 6.97 -20.10
N LEU A 502 -20.39 6.51 -20.48
CA LEU A 502 -20.95 5.25 -19.97
C LEU A 502 -20.64 4.05 -20.87
N GLN A 503 -19.95 4.27 -22.01
CA GLN A 503 -19.72 3.26 -23.03
C GLN A 503 -21.03 2.64 -23.53
N MET A 504 -21.94 3.50 -23.95
CA MET A 504 -23.30 3.17 -24.37
C MET A 504 -23.62 3.71 -25.76
N SER A 505 -24.47 3.00 -26.49
CA SER A 505 -25.01 3.43 -27.78
C SER A 505 -26.22 4.36 -27.60
N SER A 506 -26.68 4.94 -28.71
CA SER A 506 -27.94 5.68 -28.78
C SER A 506 -29.19 4.85 -28.49
N HIS A 507 -29.06 3.52 -28.44
CA HIS A 507 -30.15 2.58 -28.15
C HIS A 507 -30.09 2.01 -26.73
N GLY A 508 -29.18 2.51 -25.89
CA GLY A 508 -29.01 2.02 -24.51
C GLY A 508 -28.28 0.67 -24.42
N THR A 509 -27.68 0.19 -25.51
CA THR A 509 -26.85 -1.02 -25.52
C THR A 509 -25.39 -0.69 -25.26
N GLN A 510 -24.61 -1.66 -24.75
CA GLN A 510 -23.19 -1.47 -24.50
C GLN A 510 -22.42 -1.19 -25.81
N CYS A 511 -21.60 -0.14 -25.80
CA CYS A 511 -20.76 0.30 -26.91
C CYS A 511 -19.40 0.75 -26.35
N LEU A 512 -18.41 -0.14 -26.40
CA LEU A 512 -17.10 0.12 -25.80
C LEU A 512 -16.37 1.24 -26.54
N ASN A 513 -15.71 2.11 -25.77
CA ASN A 513 -14.82 3.11 -26.36
C ASN A 513 -13.56 2.41 -26.89
N GLU A 514 -13.02 2.95 -27.98
CA GLU A 514 -11.74 2.48 -28.50
C GLU A 514 -10.64 2.65 -27.45
N HIS A 515 -9.85 1.59 -27.23
CA HIS A 515 -8.71 1.65 -26.33
C HIS A 515 -7.65 2.64 -26.84
N ARG A 516 -6.90 3.22 -25.91
CA ARG A 516 -5.67 3.91 -26.30
C ARG A 516 -4.67 2.88 -26.82
N HIS A 517 -3.83 3.33 -27.74
CA HIS A 517 -2.81 2.50 -28.34
C HIS A 517 -1.45 3.12 -28.05
N TRP A 518 -0.62 2.41 -27.30
CA TRP A 518 0.64 2.93 -26.78
C TRP A 518 1.61 3.44 -27.86
N PRO A 519 1.82 2.74 -29.00
CA PRO A 519 2.66 3.24 -30.09
C PRO A 519 2.19 4.61 -30.64
N ASP A 520 0.87 4.81 -30.72
CA ASP A 520 0.31 6.09 -31.17
C ASP A 520 0.61 7.21 -30.17
N MET A 521 0.55 6.91 -28.87
CA MET A 521 0.86 7.87 -27.81
C MET A 521 2.35 8.28 -27.79
N ILE A 522 3.26 7.32 -28.04
CA ILE A 522 4.69 7.61 -28.21
C ILE A 522 4.90 8.53 -29.42
N ARG A 523 4.33 8.16 -30.57
CA ARG A 523 4.43 8.95 -31.80
C ARG A 523 3.90 10.37 -31.59
N ASP A 524 2.77 10.51 -30.90
CA ASP A 524 2.16 11.82 -30.67
C ASP A 524 2.94 12.66 -29.64
N SER A 525 3.59 12.03 -28.65
CA SER A 525 4.57 12.69 -27.76
C SER A 525 5.75 13.28 -28.57
N LYS A 526 6.29 12.51 -29.52
CA LYS A 526 7.36 12.96 -30.43
C LYS A 526 6.90 14.14 -31.31
N LYS A 527 5.68 14.07 -31.86
CA LYS A 527 5.11 15.18 -32.64
C LYS A 527 4.96 16.47 -31.82
N ILE A 528 4.59 16.37 -30.54
CA ILE A 528 4.49 17.53 -29.66
C ILE A 528 5.87 18.16 -29.46
N TRP A 529 6.92 17.37 -29.24
CA TRP A 529 8.30 17.87 -29.17
C TRP A 529 8.73 18.60 -30.45
N GLU A 530 8.51 17.99 -31.61
CA GLU A 530 8.81 18.63 -32.91
C GLU A 530 8.05 19.95 -33.11
N PHE A 531 6.84 20.07 -32.56
CA PHE A 531 6.08 21.32 -32.59
C PHE A 531 6.68 22.40 -31.68
N ILE A 532 7.19 22.03 -30.50
CA ILE A 532 7.91 22.92 -29.58
C ILE A 532 9.20 23.44 -30.23
N LYS A 533 9.96 22.56 -30.89
CA LYS A 533 11.18 22.92 -31.64
C LYS A 533 10.94 23.95 -32.74
N LYS A 534 9.74 23.96 -33.35
CA LYS A 534 9.31 24.99 -34.30
C LYS A 534 8.99 26.35 -33.66
N LYS A 535 9.32 26.54 -32.37
CA LYS A 535 9.25 27.80 -31.61
C LYS A 535 7.86 28.43 -31.59
N LYS A 536 6.81 27.60 -31.63
CA LYS A 536 5.40 28.00 -31.54
C LYS A 536 5.07 28.51 -30.14
N SER A 537 3.85 28.97 -29.89
CA SER A 537 3.47 29.47 -28.56
C SER A 537 3.05 28.33 -27.63
N GLU A 538 3.32 28.50 -26.33
CA GLU A 538 2.84 27.63 -25.24
C GLU A 538 1.37 27.21 -25.39
N LYS A 539 0.47 28.18 -25.62
CA LYS A 539 -0.97 27.92 -25.86
C LYS A 539 -1.26 26.98 -27.05
N ALA A 540 -0.43 27.03 -28.09
CA ALA A 540 -0.62 26.20 -29.28
C ALA A 540 -0.13 24.76 -29.02
N THR A 541 0.94 24.62 -28.25
CA THR A 541 1.44 23.33 -27.75
C THR A 541 0.42 22.67 -26.82
N ASP A 542 -0.16 23.43 -25.89
CA ASP A 542 -1.23 22.93 -25.01
C ASP A 542 -2.45 22.48 -25.81
N LYS A 543 -2.86 23.24 -26.83
CA LYS A 543 -3.96 22.85 -27.72
C LYS A 543 -3.67 21.53 -28.44
N LEU A 544 -2.44 21.34 -28.92
CA LEU A 544 -2.03 20.10 -29.59
C LEU A 544 -2.01 18.91 -28.62
N SER A 545 -1.50 19.11 -27.39
CA SER A 545 -1.53 18.13 -26.31
C SER A 545 -2.97 17.69 -25.97
N ILE A 546 -3.92 18.63 -25.93
CA ILE A 546 -5.35 18.33 -25.73
C ILE A 546 -5.92 17.50 -26.88
N VAL A 547 -5.60 17.82 -28.13
CA VAL A 547 -6.11 17.09 -29.31
C VAL A 547 -5.64 15.64 -29.31
N TYR A 548 -4.36 15.39 -29.01
CA TYR A 548 -3.84 14.02 -28.92
C TYR A 548 -4.20 13.33 -27.60
N GLY A 549 -4.57 14.09 -26.56
CA GLY A 549 -4.80 13.55 -25.22
C GLY A 549 -3.52 12.98 -24.61
N VAL A 550 -2.36 13.56 -24.95
CA VAL A 550 -1.03 13.15 -24.50
C VAL A 550 -0.36 14.30 -23.77
N ARG A 551 0.22 14.01 -22.60
CA ARG A 551 0.80 14.99 -21.68
C ARG A 551 2.09 14.46 -21.04
N ASP A 552 3.14 14.40 -21.83
CA ASP A 552 4.50 14.11 -21.37
C ASP A 552 5.01 15.26 -20.47
N GLN A 553 5.31 14.95 -19.21
CA GLN A 553 5.69 15.96 -18.22
C GLN A 553 7.11 16.48 -18.43
N LEU A 554 8.02 15.64 -18.90
CA LEU A 554 9.41 16.02 -19.14
C LEU A 554 9.50 16.97 -20.34
N ASN A 555 8.81 16.60 -21.41
CA ASN A 555 8.66 17.41 -22.61
C ASN A 555 8.09 18.82 -22.26
N ARG A 556 7.09 18.87 -21.37
CA ARG A 556 6.51 20.14 -20.89
C ARG A 556 7.46 20.97 -20.04
N GLN A 557 8.29 20.35 -19.21
CA GLN A 557 9.29 21.05 -18.41
C GLN A 557 10.28 21.78 -19.34
N PHE A 558 10.87 21.06 -20.30
CA PHE A 558 11.79 21.66 -21.28
C PHE A 558 11.10 22.72 -22.16
N ALA A 559 9.84 22.49 -22.54
CA ALA A 559 9.05 23.49 -23.26
C ALA A 559 8.88 24.79 -22.44
N SER A 560 8.63 24.67 -21.14
CA SER A 560 8.50 25.81 -20.22
C SER A 560 9.78 26.64 -20.21
N GLU A 561 10.93 26.01 -20.05
CA GLU A 561 12.24 26.68 -20.06
C GLU A 561 12.51 27.44 -21.37
N ILE A 562 12.16 26.85 -22.52
CA ILE A 562 12.26 27.51 -23.84
C ILE A 562 11.33 28.74 -23.90
N TYR A 563 10.09 28.63 -23.42
CA TYR A 563 9.12 29.73 -23.48
C TYR A 563 9.44 30.85 -22.48
N GLU A 564 9.93 30.53 -21.29
CA GLU A 564 10.41 31.50 -20.31
C GLU A 564 11.63 32.27 -20.82
N SER A 565 12.61 31.55 -21.38
CA SER A 565 13.76 32.17 -22.05
C SER A 565 13.33 33.15 -23.15
N LYS A 566 12.30 32.79 -23.94
CA LYS A 566 11.73 33.66 -24.98
C LYS A 566 10.99 34.87 -24.41
N LYS A 567 10.24 34.71 -23.31
CA LYS A 567 9.53 35.79 -22.61
C LYS A 567 10.54 36.79 -22.02
N LEU A 568 11.58 36.29 -21.36
CA LEU A 568 12.63 37.11 -20.73
C LEU A 568 13.40 37.93 -21.77
N ARG A 569 13.80 37.33 -22.90
CA ARG A 569 14.44 38.07 -24.00
C ARG A 569 13.56 39.18 -24.56
N LYS A 570 12.26 38.94 -24.73
CA LYS A 570 11.33 39.99 -25.17
C LYS A 570 11.26 41.13 -24.15
N LYS A 571 11.27 40.81 -22.86
CA LYS A 571 11.29 41.80 -21.76
C LYS A 571 12.57 42.63 -21.76
N LEU A 572 13.74 42.00 -21.90
CA LEU A 572 15.05 42.66 -21.99
C LEU A 572 15.15 43.57 -23.22
N LYS A 573 14.73 43.07 -24.40
CA LYS A 573 14.66 43.88 -25.64
C LYS A 573 13.74 45.10 -25.47
N LYS A 574 12.59 44.94 -24.81
CA LYS A 574 11.66 46.05 -24.55
C LYS A 574 12.24 47.08 -23.58
N LYS A 575 13.11 46.66 -22.66
CA LYS A 575 13.80 47.52 -21.68
C LYS A 575 15.14 48.08 -22.18
N ASN A 576 15.55 47.83 -23.43
CA ASN A 576 16.88 48.18 -23.98
C ASN A 576 18.06 47.69 -23.11
N GLN A 577 17.92 46.56 -22.43
CA GLN A 577 18.99 45.95 -21.63
C GLN A 577 19.78 44.92 -22.46
N PRO A 578 21.08 44.74 -22.22
CA PRO A 578 21.88 43.72 -22.87
C PRO A 578 21.33 42.32 -22.56
N ILE A 579 21.33 41.44 -23.56
CA ILE A 579 20.87 40.05 -23.40
C ILE A 579 22.06 39.21 -22.90
N PRO A 580 21.97 38.57 -21.72
CA PRO A 580 23.00 37.68 -21.22
C PRO A 580 23.37 36.58 -22.22
N GLU A 581 24.62 36.13 -22.22
CA GLU A 581 25.16 35.15 -23.18
C GLU A 581 24.36 33.84 -23.22
N HIS A 582 24.02 33.29 -22.04
CA HIS A 582 23.17 32.10 -21.91
C HIS A 582 21.73 32.29 -22.45
N LEU A 583 21.29 33.53 -22.69
CA LEU A 583 20.00 33.90 -23.29
C LEU A 583 20.12 34.38 -24.75
N GLN A 584 21.28 34.27 -25.40
CA GLN A 584 21.40 34.63 -26.82
C GLN A 584 20.77 33.55 -27.72
N ALA A 585 21.10 32.28 -27.49
CA ALA A 585 20.68 31.13 -28.32
C ALA A 585 19.19 30.80 -28.16
N ALA A 586 18.38 30.71 -29.23
CA ALA A 586 16.90 30.62 -29.15
C ALA A 586 16.34 29.47 -28.29
N ILE A 587 17.11 28.39 -28.11
CA ILE A 587 16.85 27.26 -27.23
C ILE A 587 18.04 27.23 -26.25
N PRO A 588 17.83 27.02 -24.93
CA PRO A 588 18.91 26.85 -23.97
C PRO A 588 19.94 25.81 -24.45
N GLN A 589 21.24 26.12 -24.29
CA GLN A 589 22.31 25.31 -24.87
C GLN A 589 22.25 23.85 -24.41
N HIS A 590 22.01 23.60 -23.12
CA HIS A 590 21.90 22.25 -22.57
C HIS A 590 20.76 21.43 -23.21
N ILE A 591 19.63 22.05 -23.56
CA ILE A 591 18.51 21.38 -24.27
C ILE A 591 18.90 21.10 -25.72
N ALA A 592 19.60 22.04 -26.37
CA ALA A 592 20.07 21.86 -27.75
C ALA A 592 21.13 20.76 -27.87
N ASP A 593 22.03 20.66 -26.89
CA ASP A 593 23.03 19.59 -26.80
C ASP A 593 22.36 18.24 -26.53
N MET A 594 21.33 18.21 -25.69
CA MET A 594 20.53 17.02 -25.41
C MET A 594 19.75 16.56 -26.64
N ASP A 595 19.07 17.45 -27.37
CA ASP A 595 18.35 17.12 -28.63
C ASP A 595 19.30 16.59 -29.72
N ARG A 596 20.56 17.03 -29.71
CA ARG A 596 21.58 16.56 -30.66
C ARG A 596 22.17 15.20 -30.28
N ASN A 597 22.50 15.02 -29.01
CA ASN A 597 23.28 13.87 -28.55
C ASN A 597 22.39 12.71 -28.08
N ASP A 598 21.25 12.98 -27.47
CA ASP A 598 20.28 12.00 -26.99
C ASP A 598 18.85 12.58 -27.02
N PRO A 599 18.24 12.73 -28.21
CA PRO A 599 16.93 13.35 -28.36
C PRO A 599 15.82 12.64 -27.58
N GLU A 600 16.00 11.36 -27.27
CA GLU A 600 15.01 10.59 -26.53
C GLU A 600 15.03 10.89 -25.01
N SER A 601 16.07 11.54 -24.49
CA SER A 601 16.11 12.01 -23.09
C SER A 601 15.25 13.26 -22.83
N LEU A 602 14.70 13.85 -23.89
CA LEU A 602 13.75 14.97 -23.82
C LEU A 602 12.30 14.50 -23.67
N LEU A 603 12.09 13.19 -23.75
CA LEU A 603 10.79 12.54 -23.61
C LEU A 603 10.75 11.71 -22.33
N SER A 604 9.53 11.42 -21.89
CA SER A 604 9.29 10.54 -20.76
C SER A 604 10.02 9.19 -20.94
N PRO A 605 10.85 8.77 -19.97
CA PRO A 605 11.63 7.53 -20.09
C PRO A 605 10.71 6.29 -20.10
N TYR A 606 9.47 6.40 -19.64
CA TYR A 606 8.47 5.32 -19.72
C TYR A 606 8.08 4.96 -21.16
N LEU A 607 8.30 5.87 -22.14
CA LEU A 607 8.05 5.57 -23.56
C LEU A 607 9.07 4.58 -24.13
N LYS A 608 10.26 4.47 -23.52
CA LYS A 608 11.31 3.51 -23.93
C LYS A 608 11.06 2.09 -23.40
N LEU A 609 10.00 1.90 -22.61
CA LEU A 609 9.59 0.59 -22.10
C LEU A 609 8.73 -0.20 -23.10
N GLU A 610 8.38 0.39 -24.24
CA GLU A 610 7.92 -0.44 -25.35
C GLU A 610 9.12 -1.22 -25.89
N GLY A 611 8.93 -2.50 -26.18
CA GLY A 611 10.00 -3.37 -26.66
C GLY A 611 10.59 -2.76 -27.93
N VAL A 612 11.78 -2.18 -27.82
CA VAL A 612 12.51 -1.76 -29.00
C VAL A 612 12.80 -3.06 -29.75
N MET A 613 12.29 -3.18 -30.97
CA MET A 613 12.81 -4.12 -31.96
C MET A 613 14.23 -3.64 -32.28
N ILE A 614 15.22 -4.03 -31.45
CA ILE A 614 16.61 -3.62 -31.63
C ILE A 614 17.16 -4.52 -32.74
N SER A 615 17.34 -3.95 -33.94
CA SER A 615 18.26 -4.50 -34.94
C SER A 615 19.63 -4.72 -34.28
N LEU A 616 20.22 -5.91 -34.46
CA LEU A 616 21.48 -6.41 -33.89
C LEU A 616 22.67 -5.42 -33.90
N ILE A 617 22.61 -4.32 -34.65
CA ILE A 617 23.65 -3.30 -34.79
C ILE A 617 23.70 -2.31 -33.61
N LEU A 618 22.66 -2.20 -32.77
CA LEU A 618 22.59 -1.18 -31.68
C LEU A 618 23.10 -1.65 -30.31
N LEU A 619 23.44 -2.93 -30.14
CA LEU A 619 23.90 -3.50 -28.86
C LEU A 619 25.30 -3.01 -28.44
N GLU A 620 26.18 -2.73 -29.41
CA GLU A 620 27.54 -2.22 -29.11
C GLU A 620 27.55 -0.76 -28.65
N ILE A 621 26.53 0.03 -29.01
CA ILE A 621 26.46 1.47 -28.66
C ILE A 621 25.91 1.67 -27.24
N PHE A 622 25.04 0.78 -26.76
CA PHE A 622 24.43 0.88 -25.43
C PHE A 622 25.39 0.53 -24.28
N MET A 623 26.45 -0.24 -24.54
CA MET A 623 27.45 -0.63 -23.54
C MET A 623 28.43 0.50 -23.17
N LEU A 624 28.40 1.65 -23.85
CA LEU A 624 29.38 2.72 -23.71
C LEU A 624 28.84 4.06 -23.15
N ASN A 625 27.55 4.17 -22.78
CA ASN A 625 26.97 5.44 -22.29
C ASN A 625 26.15 5.28 -20.99
N PRO A 626 26.68 5.64 -19.80
CA PRO A 626 25.94 5.61 -18.55
C PRO A 626 25.22 6.95 -18.30
N LYS A 627 24.24 7.30 -19.13
CA LYS A 627 23.37 8.46 -18.87
C LYS A 627 21.94 8.13 -19.28
N LEU A 628 21.16 7.51 -18.39
CA LEU A 628 19.70 7.57 -18.42
C LEU A 628 19.09 7.07 -17.10
N ILE A 629 17.98 7.72 -16.79
CA ILE A 629 17.12 7.67 -15.59
C ILE A 629 16.84 6.24 -15.11
N LEU A 630 16.72 6.08 -13.79
CA LEU A 630 16.44 4.84 -13.08
C LEU A 630 15.05 4.27 -13.41
N ILE A 631 14.96 3.59 -14.54
CA ILE A 631 13.87 2.68 -14.88
C ILE A 631 14.56 1.50 -15.56
N MET A 632 14.31 0.28 -15.09
CA MET A 632 14.72 -0.94 -15.80
C MET A 632 14.31 -0.82 -17.26
N MET A 633 15.20 -1.11 -18.21
CA MET A 633 14.75 -1.36 -19.59
C MET A 633 13.85 -2.59 -19.53
N MET A 634 12.55 -2.39 -19.68
CA MET A 634 11.54 -3.46 -19.65
C MET A 634 10.90 -3.47 -21.02
N PRO A 635 11.33 -4.32 -21.95
CA PRO A 635 10.64 -4.48 -23.24
C PRO A 635 9.15 -4.79 -23.00
N GLY A 636 8.25 -4.50 -23.95
CA GLY A 636 6.86 -4.98 -23.90
C GLY A 636 5.90 -4.33 -22.89
N PHE A 637 6.24 -3.19 -22.27
CA PHE A 637 5.31 -2.45 -21.41
C PHE A 637 4.42 -1.48 -22.21
N ASP A 638 3.13 -1.78 -22.28
CA ASP A 638 2.07 -0.87 -22.74
C ASP A 638 1.49 -0.07 -21.56
N GLY A 639 1.82 1.22 -21.44
CA GLY A 639 1.33 2.06 -20.34
C GLY A 639 -0.21 2.11 -20.24
N SER A 640 -0.93 2.05 -21.36
CA SER A 640 -2.40 2.16 -21.36
C SER A 640 -3.11 0.88 -20.88
N ARG A 641 -2.53 -0.29 -21.16
CA ARG A 641 -3.08 -1.61 -20.78
C ARG A 641 -2.49 -2.15 -19.47
N HIS A 642 -1.28 -1.72 -19.12
CA HIS A 642 -0.50 -2.28 -18.01
C HIS A 642 -0.56 -1.44 -16.72
N THR A 643 -1.51 -0.51 -16.64
CA THR A 643 -1.81 0.33 -15.47
C THR A 643 -3.24 0.05 -14.94
N PRO A 644 -3.44 -1.06 -14.19
CA PRO A 644 -4.77 -1.51 -13.79
C PRO A 644 -5.56 -0.47 -12.98
N VAL A 645 -6.88 -0.69 -12.87
CA VAL A 645 -7.78 0.18 -12.11
C VAL A 645 -7.54 0.02 -10.61
N GLU A 646 -6.69 0.87 -10.05
CA GLU A 646 -6.34 0.87 -8.62
C GLU A 646 -7.56 1.23 -7.73
N ILE A 647 -8.00 0.29 -6.90
CA ILE A 647 -9.27 0.36 -6.17
C ILE A 647 -9.26 1.29 -4.96
N LEU A 648 -8.10 1.55 -4.32
CA LEU A 648 -8.02 2.50 -3.22
C LEU A 648 -8.35 3.92 -3.69
N HIS A 649 -7.77 4.35 -4.81
CA HIS A 649 -7.98 5.68 -5.35
C HIS A 649 -9.24 5.80 -6.20
N VAL A 650 -9.57 4.78 -7.00
CA VAL A 650 -10.73 4.84 -7.90
C VAL A 650 -12.03 4.59 -7.14
N PHE A 651 -12.07 3.54 -6.32
CA PHE A 651 -13.28 3.13 -5.61
C PHE A 651 -13.42 3.88 -4.27
N LEU A 652 -12.51 3.68 -3.30
CA LEU A 652 -12.64 4.25 -1.95
C LEU A 652 -12.47 5.77 -1.91
N LEU A 653 -11.27 6.27 -2.22
CA LEU A 653 -10.96 7.72 -2.26
C LEU A 653 -11.52 8.42 -3.51
N GLY A 654 -12.31 7.71 -4.29
CA GLY A 654 -13.02 8.20 -5.46
C GLY A 654 -14.52 8.12 -5.26
N VAL A 655 -15.13 7.08 -5.82
CA VAL A 655 -16.57 6.86 -5.85
C VAL A 655 -17.21 6.96 -4.46
N VAL A 656 -16.72 6.19 -3.48
CA VAL A 656 -17.27 6.14 -2.11
C VAL A 656 -17.09 7.50 -1.43
N LYS A 657 -15.87 8.06 -1.46
CA LYS A 657 -15.58 9.38 -0.89
C LYS A 657 -16.46 10.49 -1.47
N TYR A 658 -16.70 10.49 -2.78
CA TYR A 658 -17.52 11.51 -3.42
C TYR A 658 -18.98 11.42 -3.01
N LEU A 659 -19.56 10.23 -2.95
CA LEU A 659 -20.94 10.01 -2.50
C LEU A 659 -21.10 10.28 -0.99
N PHE A 660 -20.12 9.87 -0.18
CA PHE A 660 -20.11 10.17 1.25
C PHE A 660 -20.02 11.68 1.52
N ARG A 661 -19.17 12.40 0.80
CA ARG A 661 -19.07 13.86 0.95
C ARG A 661 -20.36 14.55 0.55
N ASP A 662 -21.01 14.11 -0.52
CA ASP A 662 -22.32 14.61 -0.92
C ASP A 662 -23.36 14.37 0.18
N PHE A 663 -23.41 13.17 0.76
CA PHE A 663 -24.26 12.85 1.90
C PHE A 663 -23.99 13.77 3.11
N MET A 664 -22.75 13.86 3.57
CA MET A 664 -22.37 14.64 4.76
C MET A 664 -22.62 16.15 4.61
N ASN A 665 -22.55 16.68 3.39
CA ASN A 665 -22.83 18.09 3.10
C ASN A 665 -24.32 18.44 3.20
N HIS A 666 -25.22 17.46 3.05
CA HIS A 666 -26.67 17.66 3.13
C HIS A 666 -27.22 17.50 4.56
N LEU A 667 -26.45 16.92 5.49
CA LEU A 667 -26.87 16.75 6.88
C LEU A 667 -26.77 18.05 7.69
N LYS A 668 -27.82 18.33 8.46
CA LYS A 668 -27.84 19.39 9.48
C LYS A 668 -26.96 19.03 10.68
N PRO A 669 -26.54 20.00 11.51
CA PRO A 669 -25.74 19.73 12.71
C PRO A 669 -26.38 18.71 13.66
N GLU A 670 -27.69 18.81 13.90
CA GLU A 670 -28.44 17.88 14.77
C GLU A 670 -28.46 16.45 14.20
N GLU A 671 -28.66 16.31 12.90
CA GLU A 671 -28.64 15.01 12.20
C GLU A 671 -27.24 14.35 12.24
N LYS A 672 -26.17 15.16 12.35
CA LYS A 672 -24.81 14.65 12.54
C LYS A 672 -24.62 14.06 13.94
N ASP A 673 -25.21 14.66 14.97
CA ASP A 673 -25.18 14.11 16.33
C ASP A 673 -25.99 12.81 16.43
N GLU A 674 -27.13 12.74 15.74
CA GLU A 674 -27.90 11.50 15.59
C GLU A 674 -27.07 10.42 14.89
N LEU A 675 -26.40 10.76 13.78
CA LEU A 675 -25.52 9.84 13.05
C LEU A 675 -24.42 9.26 13.95
N VAL A 676 -23.84 10.05 14.86
CA VAL A 676 -22.89 9.55 15.87
C VAL A 676 -23.55 8.51 16.79
N GLY A 677 -24.81 8.73 17.17
CA GLY A 677 -25.61 7.77 17.93
C GLY A 677 -25.82 6.45 17.19
N PHE A 678 -26.16 6.50 15.89
CA PHE A 678 -26.28 5.31 15.06
C PHE A 678 -24.94 4.56 14.95
N TRP A 679 -23.82 5.26 14.74
CA TRP A 679 -22.49 4.66 14.71
C TRP A 679 -22.12 3.94 16.00
N ARG A 680 -22.55 4.46 17.16
CA ARG A 680 -22.31 3.82 18.47
C ARG A 680 -23.06 2.51 18.64
N SER A 681 -24.19 2.36 17.96
CA SER A 681 -25.08 1.19 18.04
C SER A 681 -24.89 0.19 16.91
N PHE A 682 -24.09 0.52 15.91
CA PHE A 682 -23.79 -0.38 14.81
C PHE A 682 -23.06 -1.63 15.32
N ASN A 683 -23.56 -2.83 14.98
CA ASN A 683 -22.90 -4.06 15.37
C ASN A 683 -21.65 -4.30 14.49
N THR A 684 -20.46 -4.16 15.07
CA THR A 684 -19.18 -4.38 14.40
C THR A 684 -18.69 -5.83 14.44
N GLU A 685 -19.42 -6.73 15.09
CA GLU A 685 -19.07 -8.16 15.19
C GLU A 685 -19.00 -8.80 13.81
N SER A 686 -18.04 -9.71 13.61
CA SER A 686 -17.85 -10.42 12.34
C SER A 686 -17.61 -9.54 11.10
N LEU A 687 -17.19 -8.27 11.24
CA LEU A 687 -16.86 -7.40 10.09
C LEU A 687 -15.34 -7.20 9.89
N ASN A 688 -14.51 -7.73 10.79
CA ASN A 688 -13.06 -7.52 10.79
C ASN A 688 -12.66 -6.02 10.72
N ILE A 689 -13.41 -5.17 11.44
CA ILE A 689 -13.22 -3.72 11.52
C ILE A 689 -12.48 -3.39 12.83
N PRO A 690 -11.47 -2.48 12.82
CA PRO A 690 -10.83 -2.00 14.05
C PRO A 690 -11.81 -1.22 14.95
N SER A 691 -11.37 -0.82 16.14
CA SER A 691 -12.19 0.01 17.04
C SER A 691 -12.69 1.27 16.30
N VAL A 692 -14.01 1.41 16.19
CA VAL A 692 -14.63 2.54 15.51
C VAL A 692 -14.63 3.75 16.43
N LYS A 693 -14.29 4.92 15.89
CA LYS A 693 -14.38 6.22 16.60
C LYS A 693 -15.51 7.07 16.00
N PRO A 694 -16.78 6.87 16.43
CA PRO A 694 -17.96 7.53 15.85
C PRO A 694 -17.83 9.05 15.70
N MET A 695 -17.39 9.73 16.76
CA MET A 695 -17.22 11.18 16.74
C MET A 695 -16.16 11.62 15.73
N GLY A 696 -15.07 10.86 15.61
CA GLY A 696 -14.02 11.13 14.65
C GLY A 696 -14.51 11.03 13.21
N LEU A 697 -15.26 9.97 12.88
CA LEU A 697 -15.80 9.72 11.54
C LEU A 697 -16.73 10.84 11.05
N VAL A 698 -17.55 11.38 11.96
CA VAL A 698 -18.52 12.44 11.63
C VAL A 698 -17.87 13.82 11.64
N LYS A 699 -17.07 14.14 12.67
CA LYS A 699 -16.45 15.47 12.83
C LYS A 699 -15.37 15.73 11.78
N TYR A 700 -14.58 14.72 11.43
CA TYR A 700 -13.45 14.84 10.49
C TYR A 700 -13.76 14.18 9.14
N ALA A 701 -15.03 14.17 8.74
CA ALA A 701 -15.53 13.54 7.51
C ALA A 701 -14.79 13.95 6.21
N SER A 702 -14.15 15.13 6.18
CA SER A 702 -13.35 15.60 5.04
C SER A 702 -11.97 14.94 4.91
N SER A 703 -11.46 14.39 6.01
CA SER A 703 -10.08 13.92 6.16
C SER A 703 -9.97 12.40 6.33
N LEU A 704 -11.07 11.68 6.05
CA LEU A 704 -11.12 10.22 6.13
C LEU A 704 -10.21 9.54 5.11
N VAL A 705 -9.69 8.36 5.48
CA VAL A 705 -8.80 7.53 4.68
C VAL A 705 -9.50 6.28 4.16
N GLY A 706 -8.83 5.50 3.31
CA GLY A 706 -9.41 4.30 2.69
C GLY A 706 -9.99 3.29 3.69
N LYS A 707 -9.34 3.10 4.85
CA LYS A 707 -9.82 2.22 5.92
C LYS A 707 -11.18 2.66 6.47
N ASP A 708 -11.36 3.96 6.71
CA ASP A 708 -12.64 4.51 7.19
C ASP A 708 -13.75 4.29 6.14
N PHE A 709 -13.44 4.44 4.86
CA PHE A 709 -14.42 4.21 3.79
C PHE A 709 -14.80 2.73 3.63
N LYS A 710 -13.89 1.79 3.94
CA LYS A 710 -14.24 0.35 4.06
C LYS A 710 -15.20 0.09 5.23
N VAL A 711 -15.09 0.84 6.32
CA VAL A 711 -16.06 0.75 7.44
C VAL A 711 -17.41 1.34 7.01
N ILE A 712 -17.39 2.53 6.41
CA ILE A 712 -18.59 3.23 5.94
C ILE A 712 -19.40 2.37 4.98
N ILE A 713 -18.78 1.72 4.00
CA ILE A 713 -19.54 0.97 2.98
C ILE A 713 -20.26 -0.26 3.55
N GLN A 714 -19.71 -0.86 4.62
CA GLN A 714 -20.31 -2.00 5.33
C GLN A 714 -21.46 -1.57 6.26
N ALA A 715 -21.50 -0.30 6.66
CA ALA A 715 -22.46 0.22 7.62
C ALA A 715 -23.54 1.12 7.00
N ALA A 716 -23.27 1.73 5.84
CA ALA A 716 -24.08 2.79 5.24
C ALA A 716 -25.59 2.48 5.16
N PRO A 717 -26.06 1.28 4.77
CA PRO A 717 -27.49 0.98 4.74
C PRO A 717 -28.18 1.10 6.10
N PHE A 718 -27.48 0.76 7.17
CA PHE A 718 -28.01 0.77 8.53
C PHE A 718 -27.94 2.14 9.20
N LEU A 719 -27.03 3.01 8.72
CA LEU A 719 -26.74 4.29 9.36
C LEU A 719 -27.21 5.51 8.57
N PHE A 720 -27.33 5.41 7.25
CA PHE A 720 -27.56 6.59 6.41
C PHE A 720 -29.01 6.68 5.93
N PHE A 721 -29.72 5.55 5.81
CA PHE A 721 -31.00 5.49 5.12
C PHE A 721 -32.10 6.33 5.79
N GLN A 722 -32.06 6.51 7.12
CA GLN A 722 -33.01 7.39 7.81
C GLN A 722 -32.92 8.87 7.40
N PHE A 723 -31.81 9.28 6.75
CA PHE A 723 -31.59 10.64 6.27
C PHE A 723 -31.71 10.75 4.74
N MET A 724 -32.15 9.68 4.06
CA MET A 724 -32.20 9.59 2.60
C MET A 724 -33.61 9.35 2.09
N ASP A 725 -33.89 9.84 0.90
CA ASP A 725 -35.04 9.45 0.08
C ASP A 725 -34.74 8.20 -0.75
N ALA A 726 -35.76 7.61 -1.36
CA ALA A 726 -35.63 6.35 -2.10
C ALA A 726 -34.55 6.39 -3.22
N PRO A 727 -34.44 7.45 -4.06
CA PRO A 727 -33.39 7.50 -5.08
C PRO A 727 -31.97 7.47 -4.51
N LYS A 728 -31.70 8.19 -3.40
CA LYS A 728 -30.38 8.17 -2.75
C LYS A 728 -30.10 6.81 -2.11
N ARG A 729 -31.11 6.18 -1.50
CA ARG A 729 -30.97 4.82 -0.97
C ARG A 729 -30.58 3.84 -2.06
N ASN A 730 -31.24 3.88 -3.23
CA ASN A 730 -30.92 2.99 -4.35
C ASN A 730 -29.45 3.11 -4.83
N ILE A 731 -28.89 4.32 -4.85
CA ILE A 731 -27.46 4.53 -5.17
C ILE A 731 -26.56 3.83 -4.14
N TRP A 732 -26.84 4.03 -2.84
CA TRP A 732 -26.05 3.43 -1.77
C TRP A 732 -26.22 1.91 -1.71
N ILE A 733 -27.42 1.38 -1.91
CA ILE A 733 -27.68 -0.06 -2.04
C ILE A 733 -26.82 -0.64 -3.15
N ALA A 734 -26.86 -0.05 -4.35
CA ALA A 734 -26.09 -0.54 -5.49
C ALA A 734 -24.57 -0.45 -5.23
N LEU A 735 -24.09 0.64 -4.61
CA LEU A 735 -22.69 0.80 -4.25
C LEU A 735 -22.23 -0.25 -3.22
N CYS A 736 -23.02 -0.44 -2.17
CA CYS A 736 -22.69 -1.35 -1.09
C CYS A 736 -22.83 -2.81 -1.50
N HIS A 737 -23.63 -3.15 -2.51
CA HIS A 737 -23.64 -4.48 -3.15
C HIS A 737 -22.50 -4.66 -4.17
N LEU A 738 -22.00 -3.60 -4.80
CA LEU A 738 -20.83 -3.66 -5.67
C LEU A 738 -19.52 -3.90 -4.86
N ALA A 739 -19.40 -3.28 -3.68
CA ALA A 739 -18.17 -3.30 -2.90
C ALA A 739 -17.64 -4.70 -2.52
N PRO A 740 -18.47 -5.67 -2.07
CA PRO A 740 -18.00 -7.02 -1.78
C PRO A 740 -17.29 -7.68 -2.96
N LEU A 741 -17.79 -7.53 -4.19
CA LEU A 741 -17.10 -8.06 -5.36
C LEU A 741 -15.75 -7.35 -5.55
N VAL A 742 -15.71 -6.01 -5.49
CA VAL A 742 -14.47 -5.24 -5.65
C VAL A 742 -13.37 -5.65 -4.66
N PHE A 743 -13.73 -6.05 -3.44
CA PHE A 743 -12.78 -6.47 -2.39
C PHE A 743 -12.63 -7.98 -2.22
N GLN A 744 -13.25 -8.79 -3.09
CA GLN A 744 -13.10 -10.23 -3.07
C GLN A 744 -11.63 -10.61 -3.32
N THR A 745 -11.08 -11.47 -2.47
CA THR A 745 -9.66 -11.89 -2.54
C THR A 745 -9.47 -13.23 -3.24
N HIS A 746 -10.56 -13.95 -3.51
CA HIS A 746 -10.58 -15.27 -4.12
C HIS A 746 -11.78 -15.36 -5.07
N ILE A 747 -11.54 -15.69 -6.34
CA ILE A 747 -12.58 -15.82 -7.36
C ILE A 747 -12.75 -17.30 -7.71
N GLU A 748 -13.90 -17.88 -7.42
CA GLU A 748 -14.20 -19.29 -7.72
C GLU A 748 -14.30 -19.56 -9.22
N ASP A 749 -15.03 -18.71 -9.97
CA ASP A 749 -15.10 -18.73 -11.43
C ASP A 749 -14.98 -17.31 -12.00
N MET A 750 -13.96 -17.10 -12.84
CA MET A 750 -13.66 -15.80 -13.43
C MET A 750 -14.75 -15.29 -14.37
N ASN A 751 -15.41 -16.15 -15.16
CA ASN A 751 -16.40 -15.68 -16.13
C ASN A 751 -17.71 -15.28 -15.44
N GLU A 752 -18.20 -16.10 -14.52
CA GLU A 752 -19.40 -15.81 -13.73
C GLU A 752 -19.18 -14.56 -12.86
N TYR A 753 -18.02 -14.46 -12.20
CA TYR A 753 -17.65 -13.30 -11.41
C TYR A 753 -17.62 -12.01 -12.26
N LEU A 754 -17.02 -12.05 -13.47
CA LEU A 754 -16.96 -10.87 -14.34
C LEU A 754 -18.33 -10.46 -14.87
N ILE A 755 -19.26 -11.40 -15.07
CA ILE A 755 -20.65 -11.12 -15.44
C ILE A 755 -21.36 -10.41 -14.28
N ASP A 756 -21.29 -10.96 -13.05
CA ASP A 756 -21.90 -10.34 -11.87
C ASP A 756 -21.29 -8.96 -11.58
N LEU A 757 -19.96 -8.83 -11.65
CA LEU A 757 -19.28 -7.55 -11.45
C LEU A 757 -19.73 -6.48 -12.46
N LYS A 758 -19.78 -6.81 -13.76
CA LYS A 758 -20.27 -5.86 -14.79
C LYS A 758 -21.71 -5.46 -14.52
N ASN A 759 -22.57 -6.43 -14.19
CA ASN A 759 -23.96 -6.16 -13.88
C ASN A 759 -24.11 -5.21 -12.67
N ARG A 760 -23.36 -5.42 -11.58
CA ARG A 760 -23.39 -4.53 -10.42
C ARG A 760 -22.82 -3.14 -10.69
N ILE A 761 -21.79 -3.03 -11.55
CA ILE A 761 -21.30 -1.73 -12.03
C ILE A 761 -22.39 -1.01 -12.83
N ASP A 762 -23.09 -1.70 -13.73
CA ASP A 762 -24.17 -1.14 -14.54
C ASP A 762 -25.32 -0.64 -13.66
N ILE A 763 -25.79 -1.45 -12.70
CA ILE A 763 -26.86 -1.06 -11.75
C ILE A 763 -26.45 0.18 -10.94
N PHE A 764 -25.19 0.21 -10.46
CA PHE A 764 -24.68 1.35 -9.72
C PHE A 764 -24.64 2.63 -10.58
N LEU A 765 -24.05 2.54 -11.78
CA LEU A 765 -23.97 3.68 -12.69
C LEU A 765 -25.36 4.14 -13.16
N TYR A 766 -26.30 3.20 -13.35
CA TYR A 766 -27.68 3.50 -13.70
C TYR A 766 -28.33 4.42 -12.66
N HIS A 767 -28.32 4.03 -11.38
CA HIS A 767 -28.93 4.85 -10.31
C HIS A 767 -28.22 6.20 -10.12
N VAL A 768 -26.89 6.22 -10.24
CA VAL A 768 -26.11 7.46 -10.15
C VAL A 768 -26.51 8.43 -11.27
N ILE A 769 -26.59 7.95 -12.50
CA ILE A 769 -26.91 8.79 -13.66
C ILE A 769 -28.38 9.21 -13.66
N GLN A 770 -29.29 8.30 -13.31
CA GLN A 770 -30.72 8.60 -13.15
C GLN A 770 -30.93 9.76 -12.17
N SER A 771 -30.23 9.75 -11.03
CA SER A 771 -30.32 10.84 -10.06
C SER A 771 -29.83 12.17 -10.63
N SER A 772 -28.66 12.17 -11.27
CA SER A 772 -28.13 13.32 -12.00
C SER A 772 -26.96 12.92 -12.90
N ALA A 773 -27.04 13.28 -14.18
CA ALA A 773 -25.93 13.12 -15.11
C ALA A 773 -24.70 14.01 -14.76
N GLN A 774 -24.78 14.88 -13.75
CA GLN A 774 -23.67 15.70 -13.29
C GLN A 774 -22.47 14.87 -12.80
N TRP A 775 -22.70 13.64 -12.35
CA TRP A 775 -21.65 12.74 -11.85
C TRP A 775 -20.57 12.39 -12.88
N ILE A 776 -20.83 12.56 -14.18
CA ILE A 776 -19.82 12.37 -15.23
C ILE A 776 -18.62 13.33 -15.12
N ASN A 777 -18.76 14.42 -14.37
CA ASN A 777 -17.64 15.31 -14.03
C ASN A 777 -16.64 14.68 -13.06
N LYS A 778 -16.89 13.44 -12.59
CA LYS A 778 -16.00 12.63 -11.78
C LYS A 778 -15.48 11.44 -12.61
N PRO A 779 -14.33 11.57 -13.29
CA PRO A 779 -13.75 10.53 -14.16
C PRO A 779 -13.59 9.13 -13.54
N LYS A 780 -13.46 9.05 -12.21
CA LYS A 780 -13.30 7.78 -11.50
C LYS A 780 -14.52 6.85 -11.66
N PHE A 781 -15.71 7.39 -11.93
CA PHE A 781 -16.89 6.58 -12.27
C PHE A 781 -16.71 5.86 -13.61
N HIS A 782 -16.16 6.54 -14.63
CA HIS A 782 -15.83 5.90 -15.90
C HIS A 782 -14.72 4.85 -15.75
N MET A 783 -13.75 5.07 -14.88
CA MET A 783 -12.68 4.09 -14.63
C MET A 783 -13.20 2.74 -14.10
N LEU A 784 -14.37 2.69 -13.45
CA LEU A 784 -14.98 1.43 -13.04
C LEU A 784 -15.29 0.51 -14.21
N LEU A 785 -15.63 1.06 -15.38
CA LEU A 785 -15.91 0.26 -16.59
C LEU A 785 -14.69 -0.53 -17.08
N HIS A 786 -13.47 -0.12 -16.70
CA HIS A 786 -12.21 -0.79 -17.02
C HIS A 786 -11.75 -1.79 -15.94
N LEU A 787 -12.41 -1.83 -14.78
CA LEU A 787 -12.07 -2.75 -13.69
C LEU A 787 -12.23 -4.24 -14.08
N PRO A 788 -13.30 -4.65 -14.79
CA PRO A 788 -13.45 -6.05 -15.22
C PRO A 788 -12.29 -6.54 -16.11
N GLU A 789 -11.76 -5.68 -16.99
CA GLU A 789 -10.60 -6.03 -17.81
C GLU A 789 -9.34 -6.18 -16.96
N SER A 790 -9.12 -5.27 -16.02
CA SER A 790 -8.00 -5.38 -15.06
C SER A 790 -8.07 -6.69 -14.28
N ILE A 791 -9.25 -7.07 -13.77
CA ILE A 791 -9.41 -8.33 -13.02
C ILE A 791 -9.19 -9.55 -13.91
N ARG A 792 -9.66 -9.51 -15.16
CA ARG A 792 -9.43 -10.60 -16.12
C ARG A 792 -7.94 -10.82 -16.38
N LEU A 793 -7.14 -9.75 -16.41
CA LEU A 793 -5.71 -9.81 -16.68
C LEU A 793 -4.89 -10.23 -15.46
N TYR A 794 -5.21 -9.70 -14.28
CA TYR A 794 -4.36 -9.79 -13.08
C TYR A 794 -4.93 -10.66 -11.95
N GLY A 795 -6.18 -11.11 -12.04
CA GLY A 795 -6.89 -11.77 -10.95
C GLY A 795 -7.64 -10.77 -10.05
N PRO A 796 -8.05 -11.16 -8.83
CA PRO A 796 -8.81 -10.30 -7.93
C PRO A 796 -8.16 -8.94 -7.69
N ALA A 797 -8.97 -7.88 -7.52
CA ALA A 797 -8.46 -6.51 -7.43
C ALA A 797 -7.57 -6.25 -6.21
N SER A 798 -7.67 -7.09 -5.18
CA SER A 798 -6.75 -7.08 -4.04
C SER A 798 -5.29 -7.34 -4.43
N LEU A 799 -5.01 -8.00 -5.55
CA LEU A 799 -3.65 -8.30 -6.02
C LEU A 799 -2.94 -7.08 -6.61
N PHE A 800 -3.67 -6.04 -7.01
CA PHE A 800 -3.12 -4.81 -7.60
C PHE A 800 -3.57 -3.54 -6.88
N ALA A 801 -4.00 -3.65 -5.61
CA ALA A 801 -4.32 -2.52 -4.76
C ALA A 801 -3.05 -1.85 -4.18
N THR A 802 -3.03 -0.52 -4.07
CA THR A 802 -1.83 0.22 -3.61
C THR A 802 -1.73 0.45 -2.11
N GLU A 803 -2.70 -0.02 -1.31
CA GLU A 803 -2.73 0.21 0.15
C GLU A 803 -1.43 -0.20 0.85
N LYS A 804 -0.83 -1.34 0.46
CA LYS A 804 0.46 -1.79 1.00
C LYS A 804 1.59 -0.85 0.61
N PHE A 805 1.67 -0.41 -0.64
CA PHE A 805 2.70 0.51 -1.12
C PHE A 805 2.58 1.89 -0.47
N GLU A 806 1.38 2.42 -0.30
CA GLU A 806 1.18 3.72 0.36
C GLU A 806 1.55 3.71 1.84
N SER A 807 1.41 2.56 2.52
CA SER A 807 1.89 2.43 3.89
C SER A 807 3.41 2.65 4.00
N TYR A 808 4.17 2.38 2.94
CA TYR A 808 5.61 2.67 2.88
C TYR A 808 5.92 4.17 2.80
N ASN A 809 4.98 5.03 2.37
CA ASN A 809 5.20 6.49 2.43
C ASN A 809 5.38 6.98 3.87
N GLY A 810 4.77 6.30 4.85
CA GLY A 810 5.04 6.56 6.27
C GLY A 810 6.48 6.22 6.64
N ILE A 811 7.01 5.11 6.12
CA ILE A 811 8.38 4.64 6.36
C ILE A 811 9.40 5.59 5.72
N LEU A 812 9.17 6.01 4.47
CA LEU A 812 10.02 6.97 3.77
C LEU A 812 10.10 8.30 4.53
N ARG A 813 8.95 8.81 5.00
CA ARG A 813 8.90 10.01 5.85
C ARG A 813 9.63 9.80 7.17
N ASN A 814 9.46 8.66 7.82
CA ASN A 814 10.14 8.35 9.07
C ASN A 814 11.68 8.34 8.89
N ALA A 815 12.17 7.71 7.83
CA ALA A 815 13.58 7.71 7.48
C ALA A 815 14.11 9.12 7.20
N SER A 816 13.33 9.96 6.51
CA SER A 816 13.68 11.36 6.25
C SER A 816 13.67 12.23 7.52
N ILE A 817 12.67 12.07 8.40
CA ILE A 817 12.55 12.85 9.64
C ILE A 817 13.75 12.64 10.56
N HIS A 818 14.26 11.41 10.60
CA HIS A 818 15.39 10.99 11.43
C HIS A 818 16.76 11.06 10.72
N SER A 819 16.82 11.67 9.53
CA SER A 819 18.09 11.98 8.85
C SER A 819 18.56 13.41 9.17
N ASN A 820 19.78 13.77 8.76
CA ASN A 820 20.30 15.14 8.89
C ASN A 820 19.63 16.13 7.92
N ARG A 821 18.80 15.62 7.00
CA ARG A 821 18.03 16.35 5.97
C ARG A 821 18.86 17.13 4.95
N GLN A 822 20.18 16.91 4.89
CA GLN A 822 21.07 17.54 3.90
C GLN A 822 20.95 16.88 2.53
N SER A 823 20.81 15.55 2.53
CA SER A 823 20.60 14.76 1.32
C SER A 823 19.54 13.68 1.58
N PRO A 824 18.25 14.06 1.75
CA PRO A 824 17.21 13.14 2.16
C PRO A 824 17.10 11.89 1.27
N GLY A 825 17.25 12.05 -0.05
CA GLY A 825 17.21 10.93 -1.00
C GLY A 825 18.34 9.92 -0.77
N GLN A 826 19.55 10.39 -0.49
CA GLN A 826 20.70 9.55 -0.18
C GLN A 826 20.53 8.84 1.17
N ASP A 827 20.09 9.58 2.19
CA ASP A 827 19.89 9.05 3.54
C ASP A 827 18.82 7.95 3.57
N ILE A 828 17.72 8.17 2.85
CA ILE A 828 16.66 7.17 2.68
C ILE A 828 17.24 5.92 2.00
N ALA A 829 17.98 6.09 0.89
CA ALA A 829 18.58 4.96 0.18
C ALA A 829 19.56 4.17 1.07
N ILE A 830 20.39 4.86 1.87
CA ILE A 830 21.31 4.23 2.83
C ILE A 830 20.54 3.49 3.93
N THR A 831 19.44 4.05 4.42
CA THR A 831 18.59 3.44 5.45
C THR A 831 17.96 2.15 4.93
N PHE A 832 17.39 2.17 3.72
CA PHE A 832 16.83 0.98 3.09
C PHE A 832 17.90 -0.05 2.75
N SER A 833 19.07 0.35 2.24
CA SER A 833 20.20 -0.56 2.00
C SER A 833 20.63 -1.25 3.30
N SER A 834 20.68 -0.51 4.41
CA SER A 834 20.99 -1.09 5.73
C SER A 834 19.92 -2.07 6.18
N TYR A 835 18.65 -1.73 6.01
CA TYR A 835 17.54 -2.62 6.35
C TYR A 835 17.58 -3.93 5.56
N HIS A 836 17.73 -3.86 4.24
CA HIS A 836 17.82 -5.04 3.39
C HIS A 836 19.04 -5.91 3.74
N SER A 837 20.19 -5.28 4.02
CA SER A 837 21.40 -6.00 4.46
C SER A 837 21.16 -6.78 5.76
N PHE A 838 20.49 -6.16 6.75
CA PHE A 838 20.20 -6.81 8.02
C PHE A 838 19.14 -7.91 7.88
N ARG A 839 18.13 -7.70 7.03
CA ARG A 839 17.13 -8.73 6.73
C ARG A 839 17.80 -9.99 6.16
N GLN A 840 18.72 -9.82 5.21
CA GLN A 840 19.51 -10.92 4.65
C GLN A 840 20.38 -11.64 5.69
N ILE A 841 20.98 -10.87 6.60
CA ILE A 841 21.82 -11.44 7.66
C ILE A 841 20.99 -12.29 8.63
N PHE A 842 19.84 -11.77 9.08
CA PHE A 842 19.02 -12.44 10.08
C PHE A 842 18.22 -13.61 9.55
N SER A 843 17.84 -13.61 8.27
CA SER A 843 17.21 -14.77 7.64
C SER A 843 18.15 -15.95 7.46
N GLY A 844 19.45 -15.77 7.68
CA GLY A 844 20.45 -16.82 7.45
C GLY A 844 20.72 -17.10 5.97
N SER A 845 20.46 -16.11 5.13
CA SER A 845 20.70 -16.21 3.69
C SER A 845 22.19 -16.40 3.37
N MET A 846 22.45 -17.08 2.26
CA MET A 846 23.78 -17.07 1.64
C MET A 846 23.94 -15.80 0.81
N PHE A 847 25.09 -15.15 0.90
CA PHE A 847 25.41 -14.02 0.04
C PHE A 847 26.86 -14.08 -0.42
N TYR A 848 27.12 -13.55 -1.60
CA TYR A 848 28.47 -13.46 -2.15
C TYR A 848 29.23 -12.35 -1.42
N ASP A 849 30.22 -12.73 -0.61
CA ASP A 849 31.08 -11.77 0.07
C ASP A 849 32.07 -11.21 -0.96
N MET A 850 31.84 -9.97 -1.40
CA MET A 850 32.69 -9.27 -2.37
C MET A 850 34.15 -9.11 -1.89
N MET A 851 34.38 -9.09 -0.58
CA MET A 851 35.71 -8.96 0.00
C MET A 851 36.46 -10.30 -0.05
N LYS A 852 35.75 -11.42 0.19
CA LYS A 852 36.33 -12.77 0.16
C LYS A 852 36.22 -13.45 -1.21
N LYS A 853 35.46 -12.87 -2.14
CA LYS A 853 35.10 -13.44 -3.45
C LYS A 853 34.52 -14.86 -3.35
N ASN A 854 33.70 -15.11 -2.33
CA ASN A 854 33.08 -16.42 -2.11
C ASN A 854 31.71 -16.29 -1.44
N LEU A 855 30.83 -17.25 -1.69
CA LEU A 855 29.57 -17.41 -0.96
C LEU A 855 29.87 -17.66 0.52
N THR A 856 29.36 -16.77 1.37
CA THR A 856 29.60 -16.79 2.81
C THR A 856 28.28 -16.88 3.56
N LYS A 857 28.27 -17.66 4.65
CA LYS A 857 27.14 -17.76 5.57
C LYS A 857 27.38 -16.90 6.82
N VAL A 858 26.30 -16.34 7.35
CA VAL A 858 26.30 -15.64 8.64
C VAL A 858 26.55 -16.64 9.77
N SER A 859 27.20 -16.18 10.85
CA SER A 859 27.37 -17.01 12.05
C SER A 859 26.02 -17.42 12.65
N SER A 860 25.93 -18.66 13.12
CA SER A 860 24.73 -19.20 13.76
C SER A 860 24.31 -18.39 14.98
N GLN A 861 25.22 -17.76 15.72
CA GLN A 861 24.86 -16.93 16.88
C GLN A 861 24.04 -15.69 16.50
N VAL A 862 24.20 -15.16 15.29
CA VAL A 862 23.44 -14.00 14.80
C VAL A 862 22.07 -14.44 14.31
N THR A 863 22.01 -15.54 13.54
CA THR A 863 20.74 -16.08 13.05
C THR A 863 19.87 -16.63 14.19
N ASP A 864 20.49 -17.21 15.23
CA ASP A 864 19.81 -17.73 16.41
C ASP A 864 19.03 -16.67 17.19
N VAL A 865 19.54 -15.42 17.20
CA VAL A 865 18.82 -14.30 17.81
C VAL A 865 17.48 -14.06 17.09
N PHE A 866 17.47 -14.18 15.78
CA PHE A 866 16.27 -14.02 14.97
C PHE A 866 15.34 -15.23 15.10
N THR A 867 15.86 -16.46 15.05
CA THR A 867 15.02 -17.67 15.09
C THR A 867 14.38 -17.89 16.46
N ARG A 868 15.06 -17.53 17.56
CA ARG A 868 14.57 -17.78 18.93
C ARG A 868 13.67 -16.67 19.49
N ILE A 869 13.73 -15.44 18.95
CA ILE A 869 13.05 -14.27 19.54
C ILE A 869 11.99 -13.73 18.57
N THR A 870 10.74 -14.12 18.78
CA THR A 870 9.59 -13.71 17.94
C THR A 870 9.41 -12.19 17.89
N GLN A 871 9.73 -11.46 18.95
CA GLN A 871 9.65 -9.99 18.96
C GLN A 871 10.61 -9.36 17.95
N ILE A 872 11.81 -9.94 17.74
CA ILE A 872 12.77 -9.46 16.75
C ILE A 872 12.28 -9.79 15.34
N GLN A 873 11.71 -10.98 15.13
CA GLN A 873 11.07 -11.34 13.87
C GLN A 873 10.01 -10.31 13.47
N ASN A 874 9.13 -9.97 14.41
CA ASN A 874 8.07 -8.98 14.21
C ASN A 874 8.62 -7.58 13.87
N VAL A 875 9.78 -7.18 14.41
CA VAL A 875 10.44 -5.90 14.08
C VAL A 875 10.91 -5.86 12.63
N PHE A 876 11.34 -6.99 12.06
CA PHE A 876 11.68 -7.12 10.64
C PHE A 876 10.48 -7.54 9.77
N GLY A 877 9.25 -7.50 10.33
CA GLY A 877 8.03 -7.83 9.61
C GLY A 877 7.84 -9.32 9.30
N TYR A 878 8.62 -10.21 9.92
CA TYR A 878 8.44 -11.66 9.80
C TYR A 878 7.53 -12.17 10.92
N ASN A 879 6.53 -12.98 10.56
CA ASN A 879 5.64 -13.61 11.53
C ASN A 879 5.66 -15.13 11.31
N HIS A 880 6.43 -15.83 12.15
CA HIS A 880 6.60 -17.28 12.06
C HIS A 880 5.29 -18.06 12.12
N SER A 881 4.31 -17.61 12.91
CA SER A 881 3.01 -18.28 13.05
C SER A 881 2.19 -18.33 11.75
N ILE A 882 2.41 -17.36 10.84
CA ILE A 882 1.76 -17.32 9.52
C ILE A 882 2.46 -18.28 8.56
N SER A 883 3.79 -18.34 8.59
CA SER A 883 4.58 -19.22 7.73
C SER A 883 4.51 -20.69 8.13
N HIS A 884 4.40 -20.96 9.44
CA HIS A 884 4.29 -22.30 10.02
C HIS A 884 3.16 -22.31 11.06
N PRO A 885 1.90 -22.48 10.63
CA PRO A 885 0.78 -22.56 11.56
C PRO A 885 0.90 -23.82 12.43
N THR A 886 1.37 -23.67 13.67
CA THR A 886 1.45 -24.74 14.68
C THR A 886 0.17 -24.87 15.49
N GLN A 887 -0.67 -23.83 15.47
CA GLN A 887 -1.92 -23.79 16.23
C GLN A 887 -3.03 -24.51 15.47
N THR A 888 -3.61 -25.52 16.12
CA THR A 888 -4.83 -26.16 15.66
C THR A 888 -6.04 -25.33 16.08
N TYR A 889 -6.99 -25.18 15.17
CA TYR A 889 -8.27 -24.55 15.42
C TYR A 889 -9.37 -25.61 15.40
N PRO A 890 -10.47 -25.42 16.14
CA PRO A 890 -10.75 -24.31 17.06
C PRO A 890 -9.91 -24.31 18.36
N SER A 891 -9.67 -23.13 18.96
CA SER A 891 -8.89 -22.98 20.21
C SER A 891 -9.43 -21.89 21.15
N ILE A 892 -9.22 -22.03 22.46
CA ILE A 892 -9.72 -21.07 23.46
C ILE A 892 -8.91 -19.77 23.37
N LYS A 893 -9.62 -18.64 23.21
CA LYS A 893 -9.01 -17.31 23.34
C LYS A 893 -9.11 -16.79 24.77
N LYS A 894 -10.29 -16.93 25.36
CA LYS A 894 -10.59 -16.44 26.71
C LYS A 894 -11.52 -17.40 27.42
N ASP A 895 -11.03 -17.96 28.52
CA ASP A 895 -11.77 -18.96 29.30
C ASP A 895 -12.76 -18.29 30.27
N SER A 896 -12.31 -17.26 31.00
CA SER A 896 -13.13 -16.60 32.04
C SER A 896 -14.40 -15.95 31.49
N VAL A 897 -15.55 -16.54 31.81
CA VAL A 897 -16.90 -16.02 31.56
C VAL A 897 -17.31 -15.00 32.64
N SER A 898 -18.06 -13.97 32.26
CA SER A 898 -18.60 -12.99 33.21
C SER A 898 -19.58 -13.65 34.20
N LYS A 899 -19.74 -13.09 35.41
CA LYS A 899 -20.71 -13.62 36.38
C LYS A 899 -22.16 -13.58 35.88
N PHE A 900 -22.48 -12.62 35.01
CA PHE A 900 -23.83 -12.46 34.45
C PHE A 900 -24.15 -13.47 33.34
N ASP A 901 -23.13 -13.90 32.58
CA ASP A 901 -23.30 -14.80 31.42
C ASP A 901 -23.04 -16.28 31.77
N LYS A 902 -22.72 -16.57 33.03
CA LYS A 902 -22.38 -17.92 33.48
C LYS A 902 -23.63 -18.80 33.59
N LEU A 903 -23.66 -19.88 32.82
CA LEU A 903 -24.75 -20.84 32.77
C LEU A 903 -24.37 -22.16 33.44
N THR A 904 -25.36 -22.90 33.91
CA THR A 904 -25.20 -24.29 34.32
C THR A 904 -25.05 -25.20 33.10
N VAL A 905 -24.23 -26.24 33.19
CA VAL A 905 -24.03 -27.20 32.09
C VAL A 905 -25.39 -27.81 31.67
N PRO A 906 -25.79 -27.73 30.39
CA PRO A 906 -27.04 -28.29 29.91
C PRO A 906 -27.12 -29.81 30.12
N GLU A 907 -28.28 -30.30 30.55
CA GLU A 907 -28.48 -31.71 30.91
C GLU A 907 -28.28 -32.65 29.70
N ASN A 908 -28.72 -32.23 28.53
CA ASN A 908 -28.49 -32.94 27.26
C ASN A 908 -26.99 -33.12 26.97
N LEU A 909 -26.17 -32.10 27.24
CA LEU A 909 -24.73 -32.14 27.02
C LEU A 909 -24.04 -33.06 28.05
N LYS A 910 -24.47 -32.99 29.31
CA LYS A 910 -23.98 -33.84 30.40
C LYS A 910 -24.29 -35.32 30.17
N ASN A 911 -25.49 -35.63 29.65
CA ASN A 911 -25.92 -36.98 29.33
C ASN A 911 -25.16 -37.56 28.12
N HIS A 912 -24.94 -36.74 27.09
CA HIS A 912 -24.21 -37.16 25.89
C HIS A 912 -22.70 -37.35 26.13
N TYR A 913 -22.08 -36.51 26.97
CA TYR A 913 -20.66 -36.57 27.33
C TYR A 913 -20.45 -37.01 28.79
N CYS A 914 -21.04 -38.15 29.17
CA CYS A 914 -20.90 -38.69 30.51
C CYS A 914 -19.41 -39.03 30.82
N GLY A 915 -18.88 -38.50 31.93
CA GLY A 915 -17.49 -38.71 32.34
C GLY A 915 -16.46 -37.74 31.74
N TYR A 916 -16.90 -36.71 31.01
CA TYR A 916 -16.05 -35.64 30.49
C TYR A 916 -16.09 -34.40 31.40
N ASP A 917 -15.02 -33.62 31.42
CA ASP A 917 -15.01 -32.30 32.05
C ASP A 917 -15.63 -31.27 31.10
N ILE A 918 -16.68 -30.58 31.54
CA ILE A 918 -17.44 -29.64 30.73
C ILE A 918 -17.52 -28.30 31.46
N HIS A 919 -16.99 -27.26 30.84
CA HIS A 919 -17.11 -25.88 31.32
C HIS A 919 -17.42 -24.91 30.18
N GLN A 920 -18.03 -23.79 30.54
CA GLN A 920 -18.38 -22.72 29.61
C GLN A 920 -17.16 -21.84 29.32
N VAL A 921 -16.99 -21.43 28.06
CA VAL A 921 -15.90 -20.59 27.59
C VAL A 921 -16.44 -19.25 27.08
N SER A 922 -15.70 -18.16 27.27
CA SER A 922 -16.13 -16.82 26.85
C SER A 922 -15.87 -16.54 25.37
N GLU A 923 -14.68 -16.88 24.86
CA GLU A 923 -14.27 -16.59 23.47
C GLU A 923 -13.50 -17.76 22.86
N LEU A 924 -13.87 -18.14 21.64
CA LEU A 924 -13.29 -19.26 20.90
C LEU A 924 -12.72 -18.78 19.56
N HIS A 925 -11.47 -19.06 19.26
CA HIS A 925 -10.94 -18.94 17.91
C HIS A 925 -11.46 -20.08 17.04
N LEU A 926 -12.23 -19.76 16.00
CA LEU A 926 -12.62 -20.73 14.97
C LEU A 926 -11.49 -20.93 13.94
N ASN A 927 -10.73 -19.87 13.69
CA ASN A 927 -9.54 -19.87 12.86
C ASN A 927 -8.65 -18.68 13.28
N ALA A 928 -7.56 -18.46 12.53
CA ALA A 928 -6.60 -17.39 12.81
C ALA A 928 -7.18 -15.96 12.77
N LYS A 929 -8.38 -15.77 12.20
CA LYS A 929 -9.00 -14.45 11.99
C LYS A 929 -10.33 -14.29 12.72
N GLU A 930 -11.07 -15.37 12.90
CA GLU A 930 -12.42 -15.36 13.47
C GLU A 930 -12.40 -15.78 14.93
N VAL A 931 -13.00 -14.92 15.76
CA VAL A 931 -13.26 -15.18 17.17
C VAL A 931 -14.77 -15.21 17.36
N LEU A 932 -15.26 -16.31 17.91
CA LEU A 932 -16.65 -16.51 18.26
C LEU A 932 -16.91 -16.08 19.70
N LYS A 933 -18.02 -15.36 19.91
CA LYS A 933 -18.52 -14.98 21.24
C LYS A 933 -20.03 -15.19 21.32
N ILE A 934 -20.58 -15.04 22.52
CA ILE A 934 -22.04 -15.00 22.73
C ILE A 934 -22.64 -13.88 21.88
N LYS A 935 -23.86 -14.09 21.35
CA LYS A 935 -24.63 -13.24 20.42
C LYS A 935 -24.12 -13.18 18.98
N TYR A 936 -22.96 -13.76 18.67
CA TYR A 936 -22.47 -13.82 17.29
C TYR A 936 -23.38 -14.71 16.43
N PHE A 937 -23.36 -14.48 15.13
CA PHE A 937 -24.08 -15.30 14.15
C PHE A 937 -23.12 -16.20 13.40
N ILE A 938 -23.50 -17.46 13.25
CA ILE A 938 -22.71 -18.51 12.60
C ILE A 938 -23.50 -19.13 11.46
N LEU A 939 -22.77 -19.52 10.42
CA LEU A 939 -23.25 -20.34 9.32
C LEU A 939 -22.72 -21.76 9.53
N PHE A 940 -23.60 -22.75 9.48
CA PHE A 940 -23.23 -24.16 9.59
C PHE A 940 -24.24 -25.03 8.83
N ASP A 941 -23.83 -26.26 8.53
CA ASP A 941 -24.64 -27.20 7.78
C ASP A 941 -25.32 -28.22 8.70
N LEU A 942 -26.59 -28.53 8.43
CA LEU A 942 -27.28 -29.62 9.11
C LEU A 942 -26.99 -30.94 8.37
N PRO A 943 -26.58 -32.01 9.07
CA PRO A 943 -26.37 -33.30 8.45
C PRO A 943 -27.72 -33.88 7.98
N SER A 944 -28.02 -33.81 6.68
CA SER A 944 -29.14 -34.50 6.06
C SER A 944 -28.65 -35.64 5.16
N THR A 945 -29.28 -36.81 5.28
CA THR A 945 -28.97 -38.01 4.48
C THR A 945 -29.62 -38.00 3.09
N GLN A 946 -30.53 -37.07 2.80
CA GLN A 946 -31.19 -36.90 1.51
C GLN A 946 -31.49 -35.39 1.31
N GLU A 947 -31.21 -34.85 0.11
CA GLU A 947 -31.28 -33.41 -0.29
C GLU A 947 -30.01 -32.57 -0.07
N PRO A 948 -29.74 -31.54 -0.93
CA PRO A 948 -28.53 -30.75 -0.83
C PRO A 948 -28.41 -30.07 0.53
N ILE A 949 -27.16 -29.96 0.98
CA ILE A 949 -26.74 -29.25 2.19
C ILE A 949 -27.47 -27.89 2.27
N ASN A 950 -28.34 -27.72 3.26
CA ASN A 950 -29.04 -26.46 3.50
C ASN A 950 -28.28 -25.64 4.54
N PRO A 951 -27.57 -24.57 4.13
CA PRO A 951 -26.82 -23.74 5.06
C PRO A 951 -27.78 -23.06 6.05
N THR A 952 -27.53 -23.27 7.34
CA THR A 952 -28.36 -22.80 8.44
C THR A 952 -27.66 -21.69 9.19
N VAL A 953 -28.40 -20.62 9.52
CA VAL A 953 -27.89 -19.50 10.31
C VAL A 953 -28.31 -19.71 11.76
N GLY A 954 -27.35 -19.63 12.68
CA GLY A 954 -27.59 -19.69 14.12
C GLY A 954 -27.03 -18.49 14.87
N ARG A 955 -27.67 -18.11 15.97
CA ARG A 955 -27.15 -17.12 16.92
C ARG A 955 -26.62 -17.83 18.15
N VAL A 956 -25.38 -17.54 18.52
CA VAL A 956 -24.69 -18.18 19.64
C VAL A 956 -25.29 -17.74 20.97
N ASN A 957 -25.77 -18.71 21.75
CA ASN A 957 -26.25 -18.52 23.11
C ASN A 957 -25.15 -18.82 24.13
N SER A 958 -24.37 -19.88 23.93
CA SER A 958 -23.25 -20.26 24.80
C SER A 958 -22.23 -21.16 24.09
N ILE A 959 -21.00 -21.16 24.60
CA ILE A 959 -19.88 -21.96 24.07
C ILE A 959 -19.35 -22.85 25.20
N TRP A 960 -19.15 -24.14 24.90
CA TRP A 960 -18.77 -25.16 25.88
C TRP A 960 -17.50 -25.89 25.43
N CYS A 961 -16.53 -26.01 26.33
CA CYS A 961 -15.38 -26.89 26.16
C CYS A 961 -15.66 -28.24 26.81
N VAL A 962 -15.50 -29.31 26.04
CA VAL A 962 -15.68 -30.70 26.48
C VAL A 962 -14.31 -31.38 26.44
N LYS A 963 -13.71 -31.60 27.61
CA LYS A 963 -12.38 -32.20 27.76
C LYS A 963 -12.49 -33.67 28.15
N LYS A 964 -11.82 -34.53 27.37
CA LYS A 964 -11.63 -35.95 27.71
C LYS A 964 -10.37 -36.09 28.58
N PRO A 965 -10.35 -36.95 29.61
CA PRO A 965 -9.16 -37.14 30.46
C PRO A 965 -7.86 -37.50 29.73
N SER A 966 -7.94 -38.08 28.53
CA SER A 966 -6.79 -38.53 27.74
C SER A 966 -6.94 -38.26 26.23
N GLY A 967 -7.72 -37.26 25.83
CA GLY A 967 -8.02 -36.98 24.41
C GLY A 967 -8.15 -35.49 24.08
N PRO A 968 -8.29 -35.15 22.78
CA PRO A 968 -8.41 -33.76 22.36
C PRO A 968 -9.69 -33.11 22.90
N SER A 969 -9.61 -31.81 23.18
CA SER A 969 -10.75 -31.00 23.60
C SER A 969 -11.70 -30.80 22.42
N ARG A 970 -13.01 -30.90 22.66
CA ARG A 970 -14.05 -30.55 21.68
C ARG A 970 -14.76 -29.28 22.13
N TYR A 971 -15.24 -28.50 21.16
CA TYR A 971 -15.94 -27.25 21.44
C TYR A 971 -17.34 -27.33 20.85
N ILE A 972 -18.34 -27.17 21.71
CA ILE A 972 -19.75 -27.30 21.36
C ILE A 972 -20.42 -25.93 21.54
N ILE A 973 -21.13 -25.49 20.52
CA ILE A 973 -21.80 -24.20 20.47
C ILE A 973 -23.31 -24.45 20.60
N HIS A 974 -23.94 -23.87 21.61
CA HIS A 974 -25.39 -23.84 21.69
C HIS A 974 -25.89 -22.61 20.91
N ALA A 975 -26.66 -22.84 19.85
CA ALA A 975 -27.15 -21.78 18.97
C ALA A 975 -28.65 -21.86 18.73
N SER A 976 -29.33 -20.71 18.78
CA SER A 976 -30.73 -20.58 18.34
C SER A 976 -30.78 -20.47 16.81
N ILE A 977 -31.69 -21.19 16.17
CA ILE A 977 -31.83 -21.24 14.71
C ILE A 977 -32.57 -19.99 14.22
N LEU A 978 -32.08 -19.39 13.14
CA LEU A 978 -32.74 -18.27 12.47
C LEU A 978 -33.46 -18.77 11.22
N LYS A 979 -34.72 -18.36 11.07
CA LYS A 979 -35.51 -18.61 9.86
C LYS A 979 -35.33 -17.43 8.90
N LYS A 980 -34.92 -17.71 7.67
CA LYS A 980 -34.90 -16.73 6.57
C LYS A 980 -36.34 -16.39 6.15
N MET A 981 -36.65 -15.11 6.06
CA MET A 981 -37.93 -14.61 5.56
C MET A 981 -37.99 -14.73 4.03
N GLU A 982 -39.19 -14.94 3.49
CA GLU A 982 -39.39 -14.95 2.04
C GLU A 982 -39.27 -13.53 1.46
N GLY A 983 -38.53 -13.38 0.36
CA GLY A 983 -38.28 -12.09 -0.28
C GLY A 983 -37.10 -11.33 0.32
N VAL A 984 -37.10 -10.01 0.11
CA VAL A 984 -36.10 -9.07 0.61
C VAL A 984 -36.80 -7.97 1.38
N ASN A 985 -36.14 -7.43 2.42
CA ASN A 985 -36.70 -6.31 3.18
C ASN A 985 -36.82 -5.06 2.28
N ASP A 986 -37.97 -4.38 2.30
CA ASP A 986 -38.24 -3.25 1.40
C ASP A 986 -37.33 -2.04 1.65
N TRP A 987 -36.94 -1.81 2.92
CA TRP A 987 -36.13 -0.67 3.31
C TRP A 987 -34.64 -0.89 3.06
N TYR A 988 -34.12 -2.04 3.50
CA TYR A 988 -32.69 -2.37 3.39
C TYR A 988 -32.32 -3.03 2.06
N GLN A 989 -33.28 -3.64 1.36
CA GLN A 989 -33.08 -4.47 0.15
C GLN A 989 -32.09 -5.62 0.39
N MET A 990 -32.20 -6.25 1.57
CA MET A 990 -31.36 -7.34 2.04
C MET A 990 -32.21 -8.48 2.62
N ALA A 991 -31.58 -9.65 2.81
CA ALA A 991 -32.25 -10.80 3.40
C ALA A 991 -32.53 -10.58 4.89
N GLU A 992 -33.76 -10.86 5.30
CA GLU A 992 -34.22 -10.75 6.69
C GLU A 992 -34.35 -12.13 7.33
N PHE A 993 -34.01 -12.20 8.62
CA PHE A 993 -34.01 -13.40 9.42
C PHE A 993 -34.70 -13.15 10.75
N THR A 994 -35.47 -14.13 11.22
CA THR A 994 -36.14 -14.11 12.51
C THR A 994 -35.59 -15.21 13.41
N VAL A 995 -35.24 -14.88 14.64
CA VAL A 995 -34.81 -15.85 15.66
C VAL A 995 -35.99 -16.74 16.04
N THR A 996 -35.81 -18.05 15.98
CA THR A 996 -36.83 -19.04 16.36
C THR A 996 -36.62 -19.53 17.79
N GLU A 997 -37.63 -20.21 18.35
CA GLU A 997 -37.53 -20.88 19.65
C GLU A 997 -36.66 -22.15 19.61
N HIS A 998 -36.38 -22.66 18.41
CA HIS A 998 -35.57 -23.86 18.23
C HIS A 998 -34.08 -23.53 18.43
N SER A 999 -33.41 -24.34 19.24
CA SER A 999 -31.96 -24.26 19.43
C SER A 999 -31.34 -25.65 19.35
N LEU A 1000 -30.07 -25.69 18.97
CA LEU A 1000 -29.32 -26.93 18.78
C LEU A 1000 -27.87 -26.76 19.26
N PHE A 1001 -27.16 -27.88 19.37
CA PHE A 1001 -25.75 -27.91 19.68
C PHE A 1001 -24.97 -28.22 18.40
N VAL A 1002 -24.07 -27.33 18.00
CA VAL A 1002 -23.19 -27.46 16.81
C VAL A 1002 -21.78 -27.74 17.28
N ASN A 1003 -21.06 -28.66 16.63
CA ASN A 1003 -19.62 -28.75 16.83
C ASN A 1003 -18.95 -27.52 16.20
N ALA A 1004 -18.04 -26.86 16.90
CA ALA A 1004 -17.32 -25.71 16.35
C ALA A 1004 -16.55 -26.02 15.05
N GLU A 1005 -16.19 -27.28 14.81
CA GLU A 1005 -15.58 -27.76 13.56
C GLU A 1005 -16.55 -27.76 12.36
N GLU A 1006 -17.86 -27.76 12.60
CA GLU A 1006 -18.92 -27.72 11.56
C GLU A 1006 -19.33 -26.28 11.22
N VAL A 1007 -18.80 -25.28 11.92
CA VAL A 1007 -19.05 -23.88 11.61
C VAL A 1007 -18.24 -23.47 10.40
N GLU A 1008 -18.95 -23.07 9.34
CA GLU A 1008 -18.34 -22.63 8.09
C GLU A 1008 -17.76 -21.22 8.22
N SER A 1009 -18.53 -20.27 8.77
CA SER A 1009 -18.08 -18.88 8.92
C SER A 1009 -18.98 -18.08 9.88
N CYS A 1010 -18.46 -16.95 10.37
CA CYS A 1010 -19.23 -15.97 11.12
C CYS A 1010 -19.90 -14.96 10.18
N LEU A 1011 -21.19 -14.68 10.42
CA LEU A 1011 -21.96 -13.70 9.65
C LEU A 1011 -22.20 -12.42 10.48
N ASN A 1012 -22.34 -11.29 9.80
CA ASN A 1012 -22.78 -10.03 10.39
C ASN A 1012 -24.27 -9.82 10.10
N LEU A 1013 -25.07 -9.83 11.17
CA LEU A 1013 -26.49 -9.49 11.13
C LEU A 1013 -26.72 -8.25 12.01
N GLN A 1014 -27.50 -7.30 11.50
CA GLN A 1014 -27.90 -6.08 12.20
C GLN A 1014 -29.36 -6.20 12.63
N HIS A 1015 -29.73 -5.66 13.78
CA HIS A 1015 -31.15 -5.62 14.19
C HIS A 1015 -31.98 -4.82 13.18
N ASN A 1016 -33.19 -5.29 12.84
CA ASN A 1016 -34.13 -4.56 11.98
C ASN A 1016 -34.74 -3.37 12.74
N CYS A 1017 -33.94 -2.31 12.90
CA CYS A 1017 -34.31 -1.14 13.69
C CYS A 1017 -35.44 -0.33 13.06
N HIS A 1018 -35.52 -0.30 11.72
CA HIS A 1018 -36.53 0.46 10.98
C HIS A 1018 -37.93 -0.09 11.25
N ASP A 1019 -38.16 -1.37 10.97
CA ASP A 1019 -39.47 -1.99 11.12
C ASP A 1019 -39.82 -2.24 12.60
N GLY A 1020 -38.81 -2.49 13.46
CA GLY A 1020 -38.99 -2.54 14.91
C GLY A 1020 -39.29 -1.17 15.56
N GLY A 1021 -39.11 -0.07 14.82
CA GLY A 1021 -39.34 1.29 15.29
C GLY A 1021 -38.47 1.66 16.50
N CYS A 1022 -37.20 1.24 16.51
CA CYS A 1022 -36.23 1.53 17.56
C CYS A 1022 -35.91 3.04 17.62
N LYS A 1023 -35.50 3.55 18.78
CA LYS A 1023 -35.26 5.00 18.97
C LYS A 1023 -33.89 5.28 19.56
N LEU A 1024 -33.30 6.42 19.16
CA LEU A 1024 -32.11 6.96 19.81
C LEU A 1024 -32.48 7.52 21.19
N THR A 1025 -31.77 7.08 22.23
CA THR A 1025 -31.90 7.60 23.59
C THR A 1025 -30.53 7.88 24.20
N LYS A 1026 -30.45 8.82 25.16
CA LYS A 1026 -29.19 9.16 25.85
C LYS A 1026 -28.96 8.22 27.04
N THR A 1027 -28.59 6.97 26.76
CA THR A 1027 -28.40 5.93 27.79
C THR A 1027 -26.95 5.52 28.00
N ARG A 1028 -26.09 5.66 26.99
CA ARG A 1028 -24.70 5.16 27.04
C ARG A 1028 -23.83 6.00 27.97
N ALA A 1029 -23.26 5.39 29.01
CA ALA A 1029 -22.24 6.06 29.82
C ALA A 1029 -20.99 6.35 28.97
N MET A 1030 -20.49 7.58 29.01
CA MET A 1030 -19.26 7.96 28.32
C MET A 1030 -18.04 7.78 29.22
N ARG A 1031 -16.94 7.32 28.64
CA ARG A 1031 -15.63 7.35 29.30
C ARG A 1031 -14.85 8.56 28.78
N ILE A 1032 -14.51 9.50 29.65
CA ILE A 1032 -13.75 10.72 29.34
C ILE A 1032 -12.41 10.64 30.08
N GLU A 1033 -11.30 10.84 29.38
CA GLU A 1033 -9.94 10.76 29.97
C GLU A 1033 -9.67 9.46 30.75
N ARG A 1034 -10.17 8.33 30.25
CA ARG A 1034 -10.10 7.00 30.90
C ARG A 1034 -10.90 6.86 32.21
N ASN A 1035 -11.75 7.81 32.56
CA ASN A 1035 -12.68 7.72 33.68
C ASN A 1035 -14.12 7.64 33.20
N ASP A 1036 -14.94 6.86 33.91
CA ASP A 1036 -16.38 6.83 33.65
C ASP A 1036 -16.99 8.19 34.00
N SER A 1037 -17.86 8.69 33.13
CA SER A 1037 -18.49 10.00 33.25
C SER A 1037 -20.01 9.85 33.34
N ASP A 1038 -20.64 10.76 34.09
CA ASP A 1038 -22.09 10.90 34.16
C ASP A 1038 -22.71 11.41 32.84
N VAL A 1039 -21.87 11.89 31.90
CA VAL A 1039 -22.31 12.34 30.58
C VAL A 1039 -22.80 11.14 29.77
N LYS A 1040 -24.10 11.14 29.44
CA LYS A 1040 -24.71 10.10 28.60
C LYS A 1040 -24.70 10.47 27.12
N ALA A 1041 -24.31 9.51 26.30
CA ALA A 1041 -24.28 9.57 24.84
C ALA A 1041 -25.56 8.96 24.23
N LEU A 1042 -25.91 9.43 23.04
CA LEU A 1042 -26.95 8.81 22.21
C LEU A 1042 -26.53 7.40 21.77
N GLU A 1043 -27.46 6.45 21.88
CA GLU A 1043 -27.42 5.11 21.29
C GLU A 1043 -28.85 4.64 20.98
N ILE A 1044 -29.00 3.70 20.05
CA ILE A 1044 -30.26 3.03 19.74
C ILE A 1044 -30.64 2.12 20.90
N THR A 1045 -31.87 2.28 21.40
CA THR A 1045 -32.52 1.32 22.28
C THR A 1045 -33.44 0.43 21.45
N HIS A 1046 -33.08 -0.86 21.35
CA HIS A 1046 -33.90 -1.84 20.65
C HIS A 1046 -35.16 -2.18 21.46
N LYS A 1047 -36.31 -2.32 20.77
CA LYS A 1047 -37.58 -2.73 21.42
C LYS A 1047 -37.71 -4.23 21.61
N ASP A 1048 -37.09 -4.99 20.72
CA ASP A 1048 -37.04 -6.45 20.70
C ASP A 1048 -35.65 -6.90 20.26
N ASP A 1049 -35.45 -8.21 20.22
CA ASP A 1049 -34.20 -8.84 19.79
C ASP A 1049 -34.50 -10.04 18.88
N VAL A 1050 -35.46 -9.86 17.96
CA VAL A 1050 -36.10 -10.95 17.21
C VAL A 1050 -35.75 -10.93 15.72
N ASN A 1051 -35.84 -9.77 15.07
CA ASN A 1051 -35.66 -9.63 13.62
C ASN A 1051 -34.33 -8.99 13.27
N PHE A 1052 -33.65 -9.57 12.29
CA PHE A 1052 -32.30 -9.20 11.89
C PHE A 1052 -32.14 -9.17 10.37
N ILE A 1053 -31.33 -8.25 9.89
CA ILE A 1053 -30.96 -8.10 8.48
C ILE A 1053 -29.55 -8.62 8.30
N LEU A 1054 -29.37 -9.56 7.37
CA LEU A 1054 -28.05 -10.02 6.95
C LEU A 1054 -27.33 -8.90 6.20
N ASN A 1055 -26.15 -8.52 6.68
CA ASN A 1055 -25.35 -7.48 6.07
C ASN A 1055 -24.68 -7.96 4.78
N SER A 1056 -25.40 -7.86 3.66
CA SER A 1056 -24.91 -8.17 2.32
C SER A 1056 -23.75 -7.30 1.84
N CYS A 1057 -23.38 -6.27 2.62
CA CYS A 1057 -22.30 -5.34 2.33
C CYS A 1057 -21.00 -5.70 3.06
N SER A 1058 -21.00 -6.76 3.86
CA SER A 1058 -19.80 -7.25 4.56
C SER A 1058 -18.65 -7.49 3.59
N LEU A 1059 -17.47 -6.99 3.95
CA LEU A 1059 -16.21 -7.28 3.27
C LEU A 1059 -15.47 -8.46 3.92
N HIS A 1060 -16.05 -9.02 4.98
CA HIS A 1060 -15.65 -10.27 5.62
C HIS A 1060 -16.57 -11.41 5.17
N ALA A 1061 -16.01 -12.60 4.96
CA ALA A 1061 -16.77 -13.79 4.55
C ALA A 1061 -17.76 -13.50 3.39
N ILE A 1062 -17.26 -12.87 2.32
CA ILE A 1062 -18.07 -12.33 1.22
C ILE A 1062 -18.94 -13.43 0.57
N ASP A 1063 -18.35 -14.57 0.23
CA ASP A 1063 -19.08 -15.66 -0.44
C ASP A 1063 -20.14 -16.31 0.47
N PRO A 1064 -19.86 -16.61 1.75
CA PRO A 1064 -20.90 -16.96 2.73
C PRO A 1064 -22.05 -15.94 2.79
N HIS A 1065 -21.79 -14.64 2.98
CA HIS A 1065 -22.84 -13.62 3.03
C HIS A 1065 -23.66 -13.58 1.73
N ARG A 1066 -23.01 -13.66 0.56
CA ARG A 1066 -23.69 -13.67 -0.74
C ARG A 1066 -24.58 -14.89 -0.91
N ARG A 1067 -24.07 -16.10 -0.65
CA ARG A 1067 -24.85 -17.36 -0.76
C ARG A 1067 -26.03 -17.37 0.20
N THR A 1068 -25.82 -17.02 1.47
CA THR A 1068 -26.89 -16.96 2.48
C THR A 1068 -27.95 -15.91 2.13
N SER A 1069 -27.53 -14.76 1.59
CA SER A 1069 -28.46 -13.70 1.17
C SER A 1069 -29.39 -14.15 0.04
N GLY A 1070 -28.90 -14.91 -0.95
CA GLY A 1070 -29.67 -15.33 -2.11
C GLY A 1070 -30.20 -14.16 -2.95
N LEU A 1071 -29.56 -12.98 -2.89
CA LEU A 1071 -30.00 -11.80 -3.62
C LEU A 1071 -29.79 -11.97 -5.13
N VAL A 1072 -30.82 -11.64 -5.91
CA VAL A 1072 -30.79 -11.71 -7.38
C VAL A 1072 -30.78 -10.29 -7.95
N PHE A 1073 -29.75 -9.97 -8.74
CA PHE A 1073 -29.57 -8.67 -9.37
C PHE A 1073 -29.98 -8.73 -10.84
N ARG A 1074 -31.10 -8.10 -11.19
CA ARG A 1074 -31.58 -8.03 -12.57
C ARG A 1074 -30.74 -7.05 -13.38
N ARG A 1075 -30.46 -7.41 -14.64
CA ARG A 1075 -29.76 -6.53 -15.57
C ARG A 1075 -30.63 -5.32 -15.90
N VAL A 1076 -29.98 -4.17 -16.04
CA VAL A 1076 -30.64 -2.95 -16.52
C VAL A 1076 -30.90 -3.09 -18.01
N GLU A 1077 -32.16 -3.00 -18.42
CA GLU A 1077 -32.57 -3.14 -19.82
C GLU A 1077 -32.21 -1.88 -20.63
N PRO A 1078 -31.97 -2.01 -21.95
CA PRO A 1078 -31.58 -0.86 -22.79
C PRO A 1078 -32.55 0.32 -22.73
N LEU A 1079 -33.86 0.06 -22.66
CA LEU A 1079 -34.88 1.11 -22.55
C LEU A 1079 -34.79 1.85 -21.21
N GLN A 1080 -34.56 1.13 -20.10
CA GLN A 1080 -34.39 1.75 -18.78
C GLN A 1080 -33.17 2.68 -18.77
N TRP A 1081 -32.08 2.27 -19.42
CA TRP A 1081 -30.92 3.12 -19.59
C TRP A 1081 -31.24 4.40 -20.36
N LEU A 1082 -32.00 4.33 -21.45
CA LEU A 1082 -32.41 5.52 -22.21
C LEU A 1082 -33.21 6.48 -21.33
N ASP A 1083 -34.18 5.97 -20.58
CA ASP A 1083 -34.98 6.79 -19.66
C ASP A 1083 -34.10 7.47 -18.61
N ALA A 1084 -33.18 6.72 -17.97
CA ALA A 1084 -32.25 7.25 -16.97
C ALA A 1084 -31.29 8.31 -17.55
N LEU A 1085 -30.81 8.13 -18.78
CA LEU A 1085 -29.96 9.10 -19.48
C LEU A 1085 -30.71 10.42 -19.69
N HIS A 1086 -31.94 10.36 -20.20
CA HIS A 1086 -32.75 11.54 -20.46
C HIS A 1086 -33.20 12.24 -19.17
N GLU A 1087 -33.68 11.48 -18.19
CA GLU A 1087 -34.08 11.98 -16.87
C GLU A 1087 -32.89 12.64 -16.15
N GLY A 1088 -31.78 11.93 -16.04
CA GLY A 1088 -30.56 12.40 -15.40
C GLY A 1088 -29.98 13.65 -16.05
N PHE A 1089 -30.02 13.73 -17.39
CA PHE A 1089 -29.56 14.90 -18.13
C PHE A 1089 -30.47 16.12 -17.93
N ASN A 1090 -31.79 15.91 -17.86
CA ASN A 1090 -32.76 16.97 -17.55
C ASN A 1090 -32.60 17.47 -16.10
N ASN A 1091 -32.41 16.57 -15.14
CA ASN A 1091 -32.13 16.91 -13.74
C ASN A 1091 -30.85 17.75 -13.61
N TRP A 1092 -29.78 17.37 -14.34
CA TRP A 1092 -28.55 18.16 -14.36
C TRP A 1092 -28.77 19.58 -14.92
N LYS A 1093 -29.51 19.72 -16.03
CA LYS A 1093 -29.87 21.03 -16.59
C LYS A 1093 -30.69 21.88 -15.62
N ALA A 1094 -31.64 21.28 -14.92
CA ALA A 1094 -32.46 21.97 -13.92
C ALA A 1094 -31.63 22.49 -12.75
N ASN A 1095 -30.66 21.69 -12.26
CA ASN A 1095 -29.77 22.09 -11.16
C ASN A 1095 -28.87 23.28 -11.54
N LYS A 1096 -28.39 23.35 -12.80
CA LYS A 1096 -27.66 24.54 -13.30
C LYS A 1096 -28.50 25.81 -13.26
N LYS A 1097 -29.79 25.72 -13.62
CA LYS A 1097 -30.71 26.88 -13.62
C LYS A 1097 -31.01 27.42 -12.21
N LYS A 1098 -30.96 26.58 -11.17
CA LYS A 1098 -31.20 26.97 -9.78
C LYS A 1098 -30.01 27.65 -9.09
N GLY A 1099 -28.94 27.99 -9.81
CA GLY A 1099 -27.71 28.53 -9.21
C GLY A 1099 -26.96 27.53 -8.32
N LYS A 1100 -27.48 26.31 -8.12
CA LYS A 1100 -26.80 25.15 -7.51
C LYS A 1100 -25.77 24.54 -8.46
N THR A 1101 -25.08 25.39 -9.21
CA THR A 1101 -23.82 25.05 -9.81
C THR A 1101 -22.85 24.86 -8.65
N VAL A 1102 -22.63 23.61 -8.25
CA VAL A 1102 -21.29 23.24 -7.79
C VAL A 1102 -20.41 23.42 -9.02
N ILE A 1103 -20.02 24.68 -9.26
CA ILE A 1103 -18.79 25.03 -9.96
C ILE A 1103 -17.76 24.09 -9.35
N PRO A 1104 -16.93 23.38 -10.14
CA PRO A 1104 -15.87 22.59 -9.57
C PRO A 1104 -15.22 23.52 -8.55
N SER A 1105 -15.19 23.11 -7.27
CA SER A 1105 -14.27 23.73 -6.32
C SER A 1105 -13.00 23.88 -7.13
N VAL A 1106 -12.54 25.12 -7.34
CA VAL A 1106 -11.19 25.37 -7.84
C VAL A 1106 -10.38 24.30 -7.13
N PRO A 1107 -9.77 23.34 -7.86
CA PRO A 1107 -8.99 22.30 -7.19
C PRO A 1107 -8.14 23.11 -6.25
N SER A 1108 -8.31 22.90 -4.93
CA SER A 1108 -7.47 23.52 -3.90
C SER A 1108 -6.11 23.51 -4.51
N ILE A 1109 -5.60 24.69 -4.90
CA ILE A 1109 -4.52 24.79 -5.86
C ILE A 1109 -3.47 23.89 -5.27
N SER A 1110 -3.30 22.70 -5.84
CA SER A 1110 -2.09 21.94 -5.66
C SER A 1110 -1.14 22.68 -6.58
N CYS A 1111 -0.79 23.90 -6.17
CA CYS A 1111 0.60 24.24 -6.06
C CYS A 1111 1.15 23.14 -5.16
N VAL A 1112 1.47 22.01 -5.81
CA VAL A 1112 2.79 21.46 -5.59
C VAL A 1112 3.66 22.66 -5.86
N ASP A 1113 4.05 23.34 -4.79
CA ASP A 1113 5.21 24.20 -4.86
C ASP A 1113 6.26 23.35 -5.59
N PRO A 1114 6.81 23.81 -6.73
CA PRO A 1114 7.85 23.06 -7.43
C PRO A 1114 9.01 22.65 -6.51
N SER A 1115 9.13 23.29 -5.33
CA SER A 1115 10.02 22.90 -4.23
C SER A 1115 9.74 21.52 -3.60
N PHE A 1116 8.51 20.98 -3.69
CA PHE A 1116 8.14 19.67 -3.16
C PHE A 1116 8.37 18.51 -4.16
N LEU A 1117 8.85 18.82 -5.37
CA LEU A 1117 9.45 17.89 -6.33
C LEU A 1117 10.96 18.19 -6.52
N ILE A 1118 11.62 18.61 -5.43
CA ILE A 1118 13.09 18.74 -5.37
C ILE A 1118 13.67 17.59 -4.55
#